data_AF-A0A6B1G4Y5-F1
#
_entry.id   AF-A0A6B1G4Y5-F1
#
_cell.length_a   1.000
_cell.length_b   1.000
_cell.length_c   1.000
_cell.angle_alpha   90.00
_cell.angle_beta   90.00
_cell.angle_gamma   90.00
#
_symmetry.space_group_name_H-M   'P 1'
#
loop_
_entity.id
_entity.type
_entity.pdbx_description
1 polymer ?
#
loop_
_entity_poly.entity_id
_entity_poly.type
_entity_poly.pdbx_seq_one_letter_code
_entity_poly.pdbx_strand_id
1 'polypeptide(L)'
;MTEARPTIEASTASTQAAADESSALSSENVAVLGTGQALSRSEFTHLAIDGDPETVWNSEQFAPQWYAIVFDAPYLVDRIEMVVTQLPAGPTVHEVWLGDEPGTRVLYKRLDNVDTQDGQTLEVAIDPPRSVSEVLIYTIESPSWVAWREVRVFGPSSAGPLEADGAASVKHVGSTAGLEGSGAELSTQAEGNVAPLGAGFASAEEQSAQFALDNDPGTTWNSQSFAPQWLSVALDNLYLVTRLEMVVAQALPGPTTHEVWLGDGLGTRTPYKRFSDLHTEDEQTLEVVVDPPRRVSELLILTLDSPSRVAWREVKVVGAPPADRIEEVETPLLSLNQRAAGLEMPVQVTHAGDGSGRIFVTEQRGRIRIVRDGIVDDTPFLDISERVSCCGERGLLNVAFPPDYAAKQHFYVSYTDKGGSTAFSRFTTTADPDRADPDSEETLLTINQPHEDHNGGRIAFGPHDGYLYIGSGDGGLQNDPDIPAQDPGTLWGKILRIDVESGVKPYGIPADNPFTQLDDHRGEIWTLGLRNPWGFAFDRKTGDLFIPDVGHIRREEVNFQPASSDGGENFGWPILESSLCYEFTSLPCSADSLTLPVAEFDHLRACAIVGGAVYRGAKFPEMQGVFVFADFCSGRIWGLKRPDADLNQGVRDGWQSTLLLQNSVPISSIGEDEEGNVYATGYQDGVIYLIMER
;
A
#
# COMPACT_ATOMS: atom_id res chain seq x y z
N MET A 1 43.20 -25.74 -46.77
CA MET A 1 42.37 -26.23 -45.66
C MET A 1 41.41 -25.09 -45.33
N THR A 2 40.49 -24.68 -46.21
CA THR A 2 39.27 -25.40 -46.68
C THR A 2 38.58 -26.03 -45.47
N GLU A 3 37.40 -25.61 -45.03
CA GLU A 3 36.14 -25.29 -45.75
C GLU A 3 35.39 -24.16 -45.00
N ALA A 4 34.95 -23.07 -45.63
CA ALA A 4 33.82 -22.90 -46.55
C ALA A 4 32.44 -22.82 -45.83
N ARG A 5 31.91 -21.59 -45.82
CA ARG A 5 30.49 -21.24 -45.59
C ARG A 5 29.57 -22.00 -46.56
N PRO A 6 28.28 -22.13 -46.21
CA PRO A 6 27.22 -21.91 -47.18
C PRO A 6 26.38 -20.68 -46.84
N THR A 7 26.08 -19.93 -47.90
CA THR A 7 25.15 -18.80 -48.00
C THR A 7 23.84 -19.36 -48.54
N ILE A 8 22.67 -19.07 -47.94
CA ILE A 8 21.34 -19.13 -48.60
C ILE A 8 20.45 -18.07 -47.92
N GLU A 9 20.36 -16.89 -48.53
CA GLU A 9 19.19 -16.33 -49.27
C GLU A 9 18.09 -15.72 -48.40
N ALA A 10 17.94 -14.41 -48.50
CA ALA A 10 16.75 -13.69 -48.09
C ALA A 10 15.63 -13.95 -49.10
N SER A 11 14.51 -14.48 -48.62
CA SER A 11 13.24 -14.55 -49.34
C SER A 11 12.20 -13.76 -48.54
N THR A 12 11.81 -12.60 -49.06
CA THR A 12 10.65 -11.85 -48.61
C THR A 12 9.36 -12.56 -49.05
N ALA A 13 8.59 -13.05 -48.08
CA ALA A 13 7.16 -13.31 -48.25
C ALA A 13 6.44 -12.98 -46.93
N SER A 14 5.45 -12.10 -47.04
CA SER A 14 4.67 -11.58 -45.94
C SER A 14 3.57 -12.54 -45.49
N THR A 15 3.01 -12.19 -44.33
CA THR A 15 1.60 -12.32 -43.94
C THR A 15 1.09 -13.70 -43.48
N GLN A 16 0.69 -13.72 -42.20
CA GLN A 16 -0.55 -14.35 -41.70
C GLN A 16 -0.48 -15.87 -41.43
N ALA A 17 0.18 -16.27 -40.33
CA ALA A 17 0.00 -17.62 -39.75
C ALA A 17 0.31 -17.74 -38.24
N ALA A 18 0.63 -16.66 -37.52
CA ALA A 18 0.99 -16.72 -36.09
C ALA A 18 -0.15 -16.30 -35.13
N ALA A 19 -1.39 -16.18 -35.62
CA ALA A 19 -2.54 -15.73 -34.83
C ALA A 19 -3.61 -16.81 -34.60
N ASP A 20 -3.34 -18.06 -34.98
CA ASP A 20 -4.34 -19.15 -34.95
C ASP A 20 -3.95 -20.34 -34.05
N GLU A 21 -2.80 -20.30 -33.35
CA GLU A 21 -2.43 -21.35 -32.37
C GLU A 21 -2.81 -21.01 -30.93
N SER A 22 -3.12 -19.74 -30.59
CA SER A 22 -3.56 -19.36 -29.23
C SER A 22 -5.06 -19.59 -28.98
N SER A 23 -5.85 -19.89 -30.02
CA SER A 23 -7.30 -20.11 -29.90
C SER A 23 -7.70 -21.58 -29.78
N ALA A 24 -6.75 -22.52 -29.74
CA ALA A 24 -7.02 -23.96 -29.66
C ALA A 24 -6.80 -24.55 -28.25
N LEU A 25 -6.12 -23.84 -27.35
CA LEU A 25 -5.92 -24.28 -25.95
C LEU A 25 -7.11 -23.96 -25.02
N SER A 26 -8.06 -23.13 -25.46
CA SER A 26 -9.17 -22.65 -24.62
C SER A 26 -10.36 -23.60 -24.55
N SER A 27 -10.40 -24.70 -25.31
CA SER A 27 -11.53 -25.64 -25.30
C SER A 27 -11.34 -26.88 -24.42
N GLU A 28 -10.20 -27.03 -23.73
CA GLU A 28 -9.87 -28.27 -22.98
C GLU A 28 -9.49 -28.06 -21.51
N ASN A 29 -9.08 -26.86 -21.08
CA ASN A 29 -8.80 -26.58 -19.67
C ASN A 29 -10.10 -26.23 -18.92
N VAL A 30 -10.53 -27.10 -18.02
CA VAL A 30 -11.74 -26.90 -17.20
C VAL A 30 -11.43 -26.22 -15.86
N ALA A 31 -10.17 -25.97 -15.53
CA ALA A 31 -9.78 -25.28 -14.29
C ALA A 31 -10.39 -23.87 -14.19
N VAL A 32 -10.47 -23.14 -15.30
CA VAL A 32 -11.06 -21.79 -15.39
C VAL A 32 -12.56 -21.75 -15.07
N LEU A 33 -13.23 -22.91 -15.04
CA LEU A 33 -14.66 -23.06 -14.70
C LEU A 33 -14.86 -23.42 -13.21
N GLY A 34 -13.78 -23.50 -12.44
CA GLY A 34 -13.81 -23.80 -11.01
C GLY A 34 -13.50 -22.60 -10.12
N THR A 35 -13.78 -22.75 -8.83
CA THR A 35 -13.44 -21.76 -7.80
C THR A 35 -12.26 -22.29 -6.97
N GLY A 36 -11.21 -21.48 -6.85
CA GLY A 36 -10.03 -21.78 -6.05
C GLY A 36 -10.27 -21.69 -4.53
N GLN A 37 -9.76 -22.64 -3.76
CA GLN A 37 -9.78 -22.69 -2.29
C GLN A 37 -8.38 -23.01 -1.75
N ALA A 38 -8.04 -22.52 -0.56
CA ALA A 38 -6.69 -22.67 -0.01
C ALA A 38 -6.62 -22.66 1.53
N LEU A 39 -5.43 -22.99 2.05
CA LEU A 39 -5.12 -23.05 3.50
C LEU A 39 -5.31 -21.69 4.19
N SER A 40 -4.89 -20.59 3.55
CA SER A 40 -5.30 -19.23 3.89
C SER A 40 -6.40 -18.78 2.94
N ARG A 41 -7.38 -18.03 3.43
CA ARG A 41 -8.44 -17.44 2.59
C ARG A 41 -7.90 -16.23 1.85
N SER A 42 -7.04 -16.49 0.87
CA SER A 42 -6.53 -15.47 -0.04
C SER A 42 -7.60 -15.16 -1.09
N GLU A 43 -7.99 -13.89 -1.24
CA GLU A 43 -9.00 -13.40 -2.21
C GLU A 43 -8.61 -13.62 -3.69
N PHE A 44 -7.42 -14.20 -3.93
CA PHE A 44 -6.79 -14.32 -5.24
C PHE A 44 -6.51 -15.77 -5.65
N THR A 45 -7.13 -16.76 -5.01
CA THR A 45 -7.00 -18.18 -5.39
C THR A 45 -7.35 -18.44 -6.86
N HIS A 46 -8.12 -17.55 -7.49
CA HIS A 46 -8.42 -17.57 -8.92
C HIS A 46 -7.19 -17.31 -9.81
N LEU A 47 -6.17 -16.59 -9.33
CA LEU A 47 -4.93 -16.33 -10.08
C LEU A 47 -4.14 -17.61 -10.39
N ALA A 48 -4.35 -18.68 -9.62
CA ALA A 48 -3.74 -19.97 -9.94
C ALA A 48 -4.48 -20.72 -11.08
N ILE A 49 -5.62 -20.23 -11.57
CA ILE A 49 -6.47 -20.88 -12.59
C ILE A 49 -7.08 -19.89 -13.59
N ASP A 50 -6.53 -18.69 -13.71
CA ASP A 50 -7.08 -17.60 -14.53
C ASP A 50 -6.70 -17.74 -16.03
N GLY A 51 -5.81 -18.68 -16.37
CA GLY A 51 -5.31 -18.88 -17.71
C GLY A 51 -4.11 -18.01 -18.07
N ASP A 52 -3.60 -17.19 -17.13
CA ASP A 52 -2.45 -16.32 -17.31
C ASP A 52 -1.21 -16.83 -16.53
N PRO A 53 -0.23 -17.46 -17.19
CA PRO A 53 0.96 -17.99 -16.51
C PRO A 53 1.89 -16.90 -15.92
N GLU A 54 1.62 -15.62 -16.18
CA GLU A 54 2.36 -14.50 -15.61
C GLU A 54 1.87 -14.11 -14.21
N THR A 55 0.63 -14.48 -13.84
CA THR A 55 0.14 -14.32 -12.47
C THR A 55 0.73 -15.41 -11.57
N VAL A 56 0.85 -15.12 -10.27
CA VAL A 56 1.46 -16.05 -9.30
C VAL A 56 0.61 -16.04 -8.04
N TRP A 57 0.30 -17.22 -7.53
CA TRP A 57 -0.45 -17.38 -6.30
C TRP A 57 0.10 -18.50 -5.41
N ASN A 58 0.15 -18.26 -4.10
CA ASN A 58 0.40 -19.26 -3.06
C ASN A 58 -0.48 -18.98 -1.84
N SER A 59 -0.55 -19.91 -0.89
CA SER A 59 -1.37 -19.75 0.31
C SER A 59 -0.72 -18.86 1.39
N GLU A 60 0.13 -17.91 1.01
CA GLU A 60 0.87 -17.00 1.89
C GLU A 60 1.77 -17.71 2.92
N GLN A 61 2.09 -18.98 2.67
CA GLN A 61 2.89 -19.82 3.55
C GLN A 61 3.93 -20.63 2.76
N PHE A 62 5.03 -20.97 3.41
CA PHE A 62 5.92 -22.02 2.92
C PHE A 62 5.22 -23.39 3.05
N ALA A 63 5.76 -24.43 2.43
CA ALA A 63 5.25 -25.79 2.63
C ALA A 63 5.27 -26.16 4.14
N PRO A 64 4.20 -26.78 4.68
CA PRO A 64 3.07 -27.35 3.95
C PRO A 64 1.98 -26.32 3.56
N GLN A 65 1.48 -26.40 2.33
CA GLN A 65 0.38 -25.58 1.82
C GLN A 65 -0.48 -26.33 0.81
N TRP A 66 -1.78 -26.05 0.76
CA TRP A 66 -2.70 -26.66 -0.21
C TRP A 66 -3.51 -25.64 -1.00
N TYR A 67 -3.84 -26.06 -2.21
CA TYR A 67 -4.73 -25.40 -3.16
C TYR A 67 -5.77 -26.42 -3.64
N ALA A 68 -7.03 -26.02 -3.77
CA ALA A 68 -8.08 -26.85 -4.34
C ALA A 68 -8.89 -26.07 -5.37
N ILE A 69 -9.34 -26.76 -6.42
CA ILE A 69 -10.25 -26.26 -7.44
C ILE A 69 -11.54 -27.03 -7.27
N VAL A 70 -12.63 -26.32 -6.99
CA VAL A 70 -13.99 -26.88 -6.95
C VAL A 70 -14.68 -26.53 -8.25
N PHE A 71 -15.05 -27.53 -9.05
CA PHE A 71 -15.71 -27.32 -10.33
C PHE A 71 -17.20 -27.00 -10.18
N ASP A 72 -17.76 -26.28 -11.15
CA ASP A 72 -19.18 -25.96 -11.24
C ASP A 72 -20.07 -27.19 -11.54
N ALA A 73 -19.49 -28.22 -12.13
CA ALA A 73 -20.09 -29.52 -12.40
C ALA A 73 -19.02 -30.64 -12.37
N PRO A 74 -19.40 -31.92 -12.33
CA PRO A 74 -18.45 -33.02 -12.51
C PRO A 74 -17.91 -33.08 -13.95
N TYR A 75 -16.59 -33.14 -14.09
CA TYR A 75 -15.89 -33.28 -15.37
C TYR A 75 -15.12 -34.60 -15.45
N LEU A 76 -15.01 -35.15 -16.67
CA LEU A 76 -14.12 -36.27 -16.93
C LEU A 76 -12.70 -35.73 -17.11
N VAL A 77 -11.81 -35.97 -16.14
CA VAL A 77 -10.43 -35.45 -16.11
C VAL A 77 -9.44 -36.54 -16.51
N ASP A 78 -8.54 -36.24 -17.44
CA ASP A 78 -7.48 -37.14 -17.93
C ASP A 78 -6.04 -36.62 -17.72
N ARG A 79 -5.87 -35.33 -17.41
CA ARG A 79 -4.55 -34.72 -17.13
C ARG A 79 -4.68 -33.51 -16.20
N ILE A 80 -3.69 -33.35 -15.32
CA ILE A 80 -3.49 -32.14 -14.51
C ILE A 80 -2.07 -31.62 -14.76
N GLU A 81 -1.92 -30.33 -14.99
CA GLU A 81 -0.63 -29.64 -15.08
C GLU A 81 -0.51 -28.59 -13.98
N MET A 82 0.65 -28.51 -13.34
CA MET A 82 0.96 -27.50 -12.32
C MET A 82 2.17 -26.71 -12.79
N VAL A 83 1.98 -25.45 -13.14
CA VAL A 83 3.09 -24.52 -13.44
C VAL A 83 3.56 -23.96 -12.12
N VAL A 84 4.63 -24.55 -11.59
CA VAL A 84 5.21 -24.18 -10.30
C VAL A 84 6.18 -23.01 -10.47
N THR A 85 6.23 -22.15 -9.45
CA THR A 85 7.36 -21.25 -9.25
C THR A 85 7.98 -21.50 -7.89
N GLN A 86 9.31 -21.49 -7.83
CA GLN A 86 10.05 -21.75 -6.60
C GLN A 86 11.34 -20.94 -6.59
N LEU A 87 11.59 -20.24 -5.48
CA LEU A 87 12.74 -19.37 -5.32
C LEU A 87 13.32 -19.47 -3.90
N PRO A 88 14.60 -19.89 -3.74
CA PRO A 88 15.45 -20.57 -4.74
C PRO A 88 14.93 -21.96 -5.13
N ALA A 89 15.33 -22.47 -6.31
CA ALA A 89 14.96 -23.81 -6.80
C ALA A 89 15.46 -24.95 -5.87
N GLY A 90 14.73 -26.07 -5.82
CA GLY A 90 15.11 -27.26 -5.05
C GLY A 90 14.03 -28.35 -4.98
N PRO A 91 14.29 -29.45 -4.24
CA PRO A 91 13.40 -30.61 -4.20
C PRO A 91 12.09 -30.35 -3.44
N THR A 92 10.94 -30.60 -4.06
CA THR A 92 9.61 -30.52 -3.44
C THR A 92 8.92 -31.86 -3.35
N VAL A 93 7.90 -31.92 -2.49
CA VAL A 93 6.95 -33.04 -2.40
C VAL A 93 5.54 -32.50 -2.61
N HIS A 94 4.83 -33.01 -3.61
CA HIS A 94 3.44 -32.65 -3.91
C HIS A 94 2.53 -33.88 -3.87
N GLU A 95 1.31 -33.73 -3.37
CA GLU A 95 0.23 -34.71 -3.50
C GLU A 95 -0.92 -34.13 -4.30
N VAL A 96 -1.46 -34.92 -5.22
CA VAL A 96 -2.67 -34.62 -5.99
C VAL A 96 -3.78 -35.54 -5.50
N TRP A 97 -4.87 -34.92 -5.07
CA TRP A 97 -6.07 -35.57 -4.55
C TRP A 97 -7.24 -35.26 -5.47
N LEU A 98 -8.11 -36.24 -5.70
CA LEU A 98 -9.30 -36.11 -6.55
C LEU A 98 -10.55 -36.37 -5.72
N GLY A 99 -11.58 -35.55 -5.92
CA GLY A 99 -12.90 -35.66 -5.31
C GLY A 99 -13.99 -35.82 -6.35
N ASP A 100 -14.94 -36.73 -6.10
CA ASP A 100 -16.15 -36.93 -6.91
C ASP A 100 -17.35 -36.10 -6.41
N GLU A 101 -17.34 -35.69 -5.14
CA GLU A 101 -18.24 -34.69 -4.55
C GLU A 101 -17.46 -33.60 -3.79
N PRO A 102 -17.95 -32.36 -3.70
CA PRO A 102 -17.29 -31.30 -2.92
C PRO A 102 -17.01 -31.74 -1.46
N GLY A 103 -15.75 -31.67 -1.04
CA GLY A 103 -15.32 -32.05 0.31
C GLY A 103 -15.00 -33.54 0.50
N THR A 104 -15.14 -34.37 -0.54
CA THR A 104 -14.67 -35.76 -0.55
C THR A 104 -13.37 -35.83 -1.37
N ARG A 105 -12.28 -36.34 -0.80
CA ARG A 105 -10.96 -36.34 -1.48
C ARG A 105 -10.24 -37.67 -1.26
N VAL A 106 -9.71 -38.25 -2.34
CA VAL A 106 -8.87 -39.46 -2.29
C VAL A 106 -7.52 -39.16 -2.93
N LEU A 107 -6.43 -39.55 -2.25
CA LEU A 107 -5.08 -39.38 -2.77
C LEU A 107 -4.95 -40.14 -4.09
N TYR A 108 -4.66 -39.41 -5.16
CA TYR A 108 -4.46 -40.00 -6.48
C TYR A 108 -2.98 -40.25 -6.74
N LYS A 109 -2.14 -39.24 -6.54
CA LYS A 109 -0.71 -39.31 -6.86
C LYS A 109 0.10 -38.51 -5.86
N ARG A 110 1.24 -39.07 -5.46
CA ARG A 110 2.31 -38.37 -4.76
C ARG A 110 3.51 -38.24 -5.67
N LEU A 111 4.06 -37.03 -5.74
CA LEU A 111 5.26 -36.64 -6.47
C LEU A 111 6.34 -36.37 -5.42
N ASP A 112 7.19 -37.35 -5.18
CA ASP A 112 8.22 -37.29 -4.14
C ASP A 112 9.55 -36.77 -4.69
N ASN A 113 10.14 -35.78 -4.01
CA ASN A 113 11.49 -35.26 -4.26
C ASN A 113 11.70 -34.83 -5.73
N VAL A 114 10.75 -34.05 -6.24
CA VAL A 114 10.82 -33.46 -7.58
C VAL A 114 11.62 -32.16 -7.48
N ASP A 115 12.70 -32.04 -8.24
CA ASP A 115 13.43 -30.77 -8.30
C ASP A 115 12.60 -29.76 -9.09
N THR A 116 12.16 -28.69 -8.42
CA THR A 116 11.33 -27.64 -9.02
C THR A 116 12.12 -26.33 -9.18
N GLN A 117 11.77 -25.55 -10.20
CA GLN A 117 12.33 -24.23 -10.46
C GLN A 117 11.25 -23.29 -11.02
N ASP A 118 11.53 -21.99 -11.07
CA ASP A 118 10.59 -21.00 -11.62
C ASP A 118 10.12 -21.37 -13.04
N GLY A 119 8.79 -21.38 -13.22
CA GLY A 119 8.11 -21.66 -14.48
C GLY A 119 8.04 -23.13 -14.88
N GLN A 120 8.50 -24.06 -14.05
CA GLN A 120 8.47 -25.49 -14.38
C GLN A 120 7.05 -26.04 -14.40
N THR A 121 6.70 -26.82 -15.41
CA THR A 121 5.41 -27.53 -15.47
C THR A 121 5.57 -28.97 -14.98
N LEU A 122 4.76 -29.36 -14.00
CA LEU A 122 4.62 -30.73 -13.52
C LEU A 122 3.32 -31.33 -14.08
N GLU A 123 3.42 -32.46 -14.77
CA GLU A 123 2.27 -33.13 -15.38
C GLU A 123 1.89 -34.40 -14.60
N VAL A 124 0.59 -34.58 -14.37
CA VAL A 124 -0.03 -35.76 -13.75
C VAL A 124 -1.11 -36.31 -14.68
N ALA A 125 -0.81 -37.39 -15.39
CA ALA A 125 -1.77 -38.11 -16.21
C ALA A 125 -2.75 -38.92 -15.35
N ILE A 126 -4.04 -38.90 -15.71
CA ILE A 126 -5.14 -39.65 -15.08
C ILE A 126 -5.68 -40.68 -16.07
N ASP A 127 -5.16 -41.91 -16.00
CA ASP A 127 -5.57 -43.04 -16.85
C ASP A 127 -6.09 -44.23 -16.00
N PRO A 128 -7.33 -44.70 -16.21
CA PRO A 128 -8.35 -44.11 -17.11
C PRO A 128 -8.88 -42.76 -16.58
N PRO A 129 -9.43 -41.90 -17.46
CA PRO A 129 -10.04 -40.63 -17.06
C PRO A 129 -11.10 -40.81 -15.98
N ARG A 130 -11.19 -39.88 -15.04
CA ARG A 130 -12.09 -39.98 -13.87
C ARG A 130 -13.09 -38.83 -13.82
N SER A 131 -14.30 -39.11 -13.36
CA SER A 131 -15.25 -38.06 -13.00
C SER A 131 -14.73 -37.36 -11.74
N VAL A 132 -14.51 -36.06 -11.82
CA VAL A 132 -13.94 -35.24 -10.75
C VAL A 132 -14.77 -33.97 -10.62
N SER A 133 -15.17 -33.65 -9.40
CA SER A 133 -15.83 -32.39 -9.00
C SER A 133 -14.87 -31.50 -8.22
N GLU A 134 -13.73 -32.03 -7.77
CA GLU A 134 -12.73 -31.29 -7.01
C GLU A 134 -11.30 -31.84 -7.24
N VAL A 135 -10.34 -30.94 -7.47
CA VAL A 135 -8.89 -31.27 -7.49
C VAL A 135 -8.22 -30.56 -6.33
N LEU A 136 -7.41 -31.26 -5.54
CA LEU A 136 -6.55 -30.65 -4.53
C LEU A 136 -5.08 -30.96 -4.79
N ILE A 137 -4.26 -29.93 -4.73
CA ILE A 137 -2.81 -29.97 -4.76
C ILE A 137 -2.32 -29.63 -3.36
N TYR A 138 -1.57 -30.55 -2.75
CA TYR A 138 -0.96 -30.35 -1.45
C TYR A 138 0.56 -30.39 -1.58
N THR A 139 1.21 -29.24 -1.44
CA THR A 139 2.66 -29.17 -1.34
C THR A 139 3.06 -29.43 0.11
N ILE A 140 3.70 -30.57 0.36
CA ILE A 140 4.02 -31.06 1.71
C ILE A 140 5.37 -30.54 2.17
N GLU A 141 6.37 -30.59 1.29
CA GLU A 141 7.75 -30.22 1.61
C GLU A 141 8.33 -29.36 0.49
N SER A 142 9.07 -28.32 0.87
CA SER A 142 9.87 -27.48 -0.01
C SER A 142 11.02 -26.86 0.80
N PRO A 143 12.25 -26.78 0.26
CA PRO A 143 13.37 -26.11 0.92
C PRO A 143 13.27 -24.58 0.92
N SER A 144 12.31 -24.03 0.19
CA SER A 144 12.18 -22.60 -0.14
C SER A 144 10.74 -22.24 -0.49
N TRP A 145 10.49 -20.97 -0.80
CA TRP A 145 9.17 -20.50 -1.19
C TRP A 145 8.74 -21.16 -2.48
N VAL A 146 7.49 -21.61 -2.54
CA VAL A 146 6.88 -22.31 -3.68
C VAL A 146 5.46 -21.79 -3.89
N ALA A 147 5.08 -21.59 -5.14
CA ALA A 147 3.78 -21.07 -5.54
C ALA A 147 3.33 -21.68 -6.88
N TRP A 148 2.12 -21.38 -7.31
CA TRP A 148 1.56 -21.79 -8.58
C TRP A 148 1.33 -20.56 -9.45
N ARG A 149 1.92 -20.59 -10.65
CA ARG A 149 1.59 -19.66 -11.72
C ARG A 149 0.29 -20.02 -12.39
N GLU A 150 0.04 -21.31 -12.52
CA GLU A 150 -1.14 -21.83 -13.17
C GLU A 150 -1.35 -23.30 -12.80
N VAL A 151 -2.60 -23.72 -12.65
CA VAL A 151 -3.03 -25.10 -12.44
C VAL A 151 -4.07 -25.43 -13.50
N ARG A 152 -3.68 -26.27 -14.45
CA ARG A 152 -4.55 -26.64 -15.57
C ARG A 152 -5.11 -28.03 -15.35
N VAL A 153 -6.40 -28.20 -15.61
CA VAL A 153 -7.09 -29.48 -15.50
C VAL A 153 -7.76 -29.76 -16.84
N PHE A 154 -7.44 -30.89 -17.45
CA PHE A 154 -7.90 -31.26 -18.79
C PHE A 154 -8.78 -32.51 -18.77
N GLY A 155 -9.71 -32.56 -19.72
CA GLY A 155 -10.50 -33.74 -20.05
C GLY A 155 -10.32 -34.17 -21.50
N PRO A 156 -10.77 -35.38 -21.87
CA PRO A 156 -10.69 -35.85 -23.26
C PRO A 156 -11.54 -34.94 -24.16
N SER A 157 -11.14 -34.82 -25.43
CA SER A 157 -11.58 -33.83 -26.45
C SER A 157 -13.08 -33.82 -26.81
N SER A 158 -13.95 -34.41 -25.99
CA SER A 158 -15.40 -34.48 -26.14
C SER A 158 -16.20 -34.26 -24.85
N ALA A 159 -15.58 -33.84 -23.73
CA ALA A 159 -16.25 -33.74 -22.44
C ALA A 159 -16.84 -32.33 -22.18
N GLY A 160 -18.13 -32.16 -22.44
CA GLY A 160 -18.94 -31.15 -21.73
C GLY A 160 -19.29 -31.62 -20.31
N PRO A 161 -19.98 -30.79 -19.49
CA PRO A 161 -20.42 -31.18 -18.16
C PRO A 161 -21.25 -32.47 -18.22
N LEU A 162 -21.02 -33.41 -17.30
CA LEU A 162 -21.80 -34.64 -17.21
C LEU A 162 -23.23 -34.29 -16.76
N GLU A 163 -24.25 -34.54 -17.59
CA GLU A 163 -25.65 -34.27 -17.23
C GLU A 163 -26.03 -35.04 -15.96
N ALA A 164 -26.54 -34.32 -14.95
CA ALA A 164 -27.06 -34.89 -13.72
C ALA A 164 -28.38 -35.63 -14.01
N ASP A 165 -28.33 -36.96 -13.99
CA ASP A 165 -29.50 -37.81 -14.20
C ASP A 165 -30.47 -37.67 -13.00
N GLY A 166 -31.56 -36.91 -13.21
CA GLY A 166 -32.83 -37.09 -12.51
C GLY A 166 -33.18 -36.16 -11.33
N ALA A 167 -33.79 -35.01 -11.62
CA ALA A 167 -34.81 -34.40 -10.76
C ALA A 167 -35.83 -33.60 -11.60
N ALA A 168 -37.10 -33.70 -11.23
CA ALA A 168 -38.26 -33.50 -12.11
C ALA A 168 -38.48 -32.06 -12.62
N SER A 169 -38.80 -31.98 -13.92
CA SER A 169 -39.26 -30.79 -14.63
C SER A 169 -40.62 -30.29 -14.12
N VAL A 170 -40.72 -29.00 -13.77
CA VAL A 170 -41.99 -28.25 -13.83
C VAL A 170 -41.91 -27.26 -14.99
N LYS A 171 -42.80 -27.47 -15.96
CA LYS A 171 -42.92 -26.72 -17.22
C LYS A 171 -43.29 -25.26 -16.98
N HIS A 172 -42.56 -24.34 -17.61
CA HIS A 172 -43.15 -23.06 -18.04
C HIS A 172 -43.38 -23.07 -19.55
N VAL A 173 -44.66 -22.94 -19.92
CA VAL A 173 -45.14 -22.80 -21.29
C VAL A 173 -44.87 -21.37 -21.74
N GLY A 174 -44.11 -21.23 -22.83
CA GLY A 174 -43.93 -19.94 -23.50
C GLY A 174 -45.13 -19.56 -24.37
N SER A 175 -45.30 -18.26 -24.58
CA SER A 175 -45.78 -17.72 -25.84
C SER A 175 -45.08 -16.41 -26.14
N THR A 176 -44.31 -16.40 -27.21
CA THR A 176 -43.78 -15.23 -27.88
C THR A 176 -44.87 -14.55 -28.71
N ALA A 177 -44.93 -13.22 -28.63
CA ALA A 177 -45.37 -12.36 -29.72
C ALA A 177 -44.69 -11.00 -29.53
N GLY A 178 -43.81 -10.63 -30.46
CA GLY A 178 -43.07 -9.37 -30.42
C GLY A 178 -43.90 -8.16 -30.80
N LEU A 179 -43.30 -6.97 -30.65
CA LEU A 179 -43.27 -5.90 -31.63
C LEU A 179 -42.28 -4.81 -31.16
N GLU A 180 -41.57 -4.27 -32.13
CA GLU A 180 -40.52 -3.26 -32.04
C GLU A 180 -41.00 -1.90 -31.51
N GLY A 181 -40.06 -1.16 -30.93
CA GLY A 181 -39.97 0.29 -31.10
C GLY A 181 -40.61 1.16 -30.01
N SER A 182 -39.76 1.69 -29.13
CA SER A 182 -39.72 3.12 -28.75
C SER A 182 -38.68 3.31 -27.66
N GLY A 183 -37.93 4.42 -27.73
CA GLY A 183 -36.87 4.75 -26.79
C GLY A 183 -37.26 4.54 -25.33
N ALA A 184 -36.42 3.79 -24.62
CA ALA A 184 -36.49 3.74 -23.18
C ALA A 184 -35.95 5.08 -22.66
N GLU A 185 -36.89 5.89 -22.17
CA GLU A 185 -36.63 6.88 -21.14
C GLU A 185 -35.69 6.27 -20.09
N LEU A 186 -34.64 7.00 -19.73
CA LEU A 186 -33.91 6.80 -18.48
C LEU A 186 -34.89 7.06 -17.33
N SER A 187 -35.74 6.08 -17.05
CA SER A 187 -36.60 6.08 -15.88
C SER A 187 -35.77 5.55 -14.72
N THR A 188 -35.47 6.45 -13.78
CA THR A 188 -35.11 6.22 -12.38
C THR A 188 -35.60 4.86 -11.84
N GLN A 189 -34.79 3.80 -12.00
CA GLN A 189 -34.83 2.67 -11.09
C GLN A 189 -33.99 3.05 -9.89
N ALA A 190 -34.54 2.91 -8.69
CA ALA A 190 -33.79 3.07 -7.46
C ALA A 190 -32.51 2.24 -7.55
N GLU A 191 -31.36 2.91 -7.48
CA GLU A 191 -30.04 2.27 -7.46
C GLU A 191 -30.05 1.20 -6.37
N GLY A 192 -30.02 -0.07 -6.77
CA GLY A 192 -29.99 -1.19 -5.83
C GLY A 192 -28.69 -1.22 -5.04
N ASN A 193 -28.67 -1.92 -3.91
CA ASN A 193 -27.44 -2.18 -3.19
C ASN A 193 -26.48 -2.96 -4.11
N VAL A 194 -25.27 -2.44 -4.36
CA VAL A 194 -24.26 -3.12 -5.21
C VAL A 194 -23.34 -4.03 -4.39
N ALA A 195 -23.29 -3.88 -3.06
CA ALA A 195 -22.53 -4.76 -2.17
C ALA A 195 -22.87 -6.27 -2.26
N PRO A 196 -24.10 -6.72 -2.60
CA PRO A 196 -24.43 -8.15 -2.75
C PRO A 196 -23.72 -8.82 -3.92
N LEU A 197 -23.12 -8.04 -4.82
CA LEU A 197 -22.30 -8.56 -5.91
C LEU A 197 -20.86 -8.83 -5.45
N GLY A 198 -20.47 -8.41 -4.25
CA GLY A 198 -19.12 -8.53 -3.71
C GLY A 198 -18.96 -9.55 -2.56
N ALA A 199 -17.89 -9.38 -1.79
CA ALA A 199 -17.58 -10.16 -0.60
C ALA A 199 -17.40 -9.26 0.64
N GLY A 200 -17.95 -9.70 1.77
CA GLY A 200 -17.76 -9.09 3.08
C GLY A 200 -16.66 -9.79 3.86
N PHE A 201 -15.76 -9.00 4.44
CA PHE A 201 -14.67 -9.45 5.32
C PHE A 201 -14.78 -8.69 6.63
N ALA A 202 -14.35 -9.26 7.74
CA ALA A 202 -14.45 -8.56 9.00
C ALA A 202 -13.43 -9.05 10.02
N SER A 203 -13.35 -8.37 11.17
CA SER A 203 -12.53 -8.80 12.31
C SER A 203 -13.00 -10.12 12.97
N ALA A 204 -14.01 -10.78 12.41
CA ALA A 204 -14.53 -12.09 12.81
C ALA A 204 -14.75 -12.98 11.59
N GLU A 205 -15.50 -14.08 11.72
CA GLU A 205 -15.69 -15.04 10.62
C GLU A 205 -16.40 -14.43 9.40
N GLU A 206 -15.76 -14.53 8.22
CA GLU A 206 -16.26 -13.97 6.95
C GLU A 206 -17.67 -14.41 6.57
N GLN A 207 -18.06 -15.66 6.89
CA GLN A 207 -19.41 -16.15 6.60
C GLN A 207 -20.48 -15.29 7.28
N SER A 208 -20.19 -14.75 8.46
CA SER A 208 -21.11 -13.87 9.15
C SER A 208 -21.09 -12.45 8.59
N ALA A 209 -19.99 -12.00 7.98
CA ALA A 209 -19.89 -10.66 7.41
C ALA A 209 -20.87 -10.45 6.24
N GLN A 210 -21.20 -11.53 5.53
CA GLN A 210 -22.21 -11.54 4.47
C GLN A 210 -23.61 -11.18 4.98
N PHE A 211 -23.91 -11.39 6.27
CA PHE A 211 -25.18 -10.95 6.86
C PHE A 211 -25.34 -9.43 6.92
N ALA A 212 -24.27 -8.65 6.75
CA ALA A 212 -24.39 -7.21 6.61
C ALA A 212 -24.66 -6.76 5.17
N LEU A 213 -24.71 -7.69 4.20
CA LEU A 213 -24.79 -7.36 2.76
C LEU A 213 -25.93 -8.11 2.04
N ASP A 214 -26.73 -8.89 2.76
CA ASP A 214 -27.69 -9.82 2.19
C ASP A 214 -29.05 -9.18 1.86
N ASN A 215 -29.24 -7.89 2.16
CA ASN A 215 -30.51 -7.18 2.08
C ASN A 215 -31.61 -7.78 2.98
N ASP A 216 -31.25 -8.55 4.02
CA ASP A 216 -32.17 -9.06 5.03
C ASP A 216 -31.93 -8.35 6.37
N PRO A 217 -32.74 -7.33 6.75
CA PRO A 217 -32.57 -6.62 8.01
C PRO A 217 -32.81 -7.50 9.27
N GLY A 218 -33.27 -8.74 9.08
CA GLY A 218 -33.41 -9.74 10.14
C GLY A 218 -32.10 -10.44 10.51
N THR A 219 -31.08 -10.41 9.65
CA THR A 219 -29.75 -10.93 9.94
C THR A 219 -28.85 -9.80 10.48
N THR A 220 -27.74 -10.17 11.11
CA THR A 220 -26.76 -9.20 11.63
C THR A 220 -25.37 -9.81 11.58
N TRP A 221 -24.40 -9.02 11.13
CA TRP A 221 -23.00 -9.33 11.38
C TRP A 221 -22.57 -8.76 12.73
N ASN A 222 -21.90 -9.56 13.55
CA ASN A 222 -21.21 -9.10 14.75
C ASN A 222 -19.80 -9.71 14.82
N SER A 223 -18.83 -8.95 15.34
CA SER A 223 -17.47 -9.45 15.51
C SER A 223 -17.27 -10.38 16.71
N GLN A 224 -18.30 -10.58 17.53
CA GLN A 224 -18.21 -11.19 18.87
C GLN A 224 -17.24 -10.49 19.84
N SER A 225 -16.66 -9.34 19.46
CA SER A 225 -15.78 -8.50 20.27
C SER A 225 -16.44 -7.17 20.64
N PHE A 226 -15.81 -6.40 21.52
CA PHE A 226 -16.12 -4.98 21.68
C PHE A 226 -15.32 -4.18 20.64
N ALA A 227 -15.56 -2.87 20.52
CA ALA A 227 -14.68 -2.00 19.76
C ALA A 227 -13.24 -2.04 20.33
N PRO A 228 -12.19 -1.89 19.49
CA PRO A 228 -12.24 -1.65 18.06
C PRO A 228 -12.59 -2.91 17.24
N GLN A 229 -13.36 -2.74 16.17
CA GLN A 229 -13.68 -3.79 15.19
C GLN A 229 -13.85 -3.20 13.79
N TRP A 230 -13.77 -4.05 12.76
CA TRP A 230 -13.88 -3.61 11.37
C TRP A 230 -14.73 -4.55 10.52
N LEU A 231 -15.40 -3.96 9.51
CA LEU A 231 -16.10 -4.64 8.42
C LEU A 231 -15.58 -4.04 7.11
N SER A 232 -15.07 -4.87 6.21
CA SER A 232 -14.71 -4.50 4.84
C SER A 232 -15.69 -5.12 3.86
N VAL A 233 -15.96 -4.42 2.78
CA VAL A 233 -16.78 -4.87 1.65
C VAL A 233 -15.96 -4.68 0.39
N ALA A 234 -15.52 -5.78 -0.22
CA ALA A 234 -14.90 -5.79 -1.54
C ALA A 234 -16.00 -5.98 -2.59
N LEU A 235 -16.16 -5.04 -3.51
CA LEU A 235 -17.13 -5.13 -4.60
C LEU A 235 -16.56 -5.99 -5.73
N ASP A 236 -17.41 -6.64 -6.52
CA ASP A 236 -16.98 -7.41 -7.71
C ASP A 236 -16.34 -6.55 -8.79
N ASN A 237 -16.70 -5.27 -8.81
CA ASN A 237 -16.29 -4.31 -9.82
C ASN A 237 -16.04 -2.94 -9.18
N LEU A 238 -15.47 -2.04 -9.96
CA LEU A 238 -15.39 -0.63 -9.60
C LEU A 238 -16.76 0.03 -9.84
N TYR A 239 -17.29 0.75 -8.85
CA TYR A 239 -18.55 1.50 -8.95
C TYR A 239 -18.32 2.98 -8.69
N LEU A 240 -19.12 3.83 -9.32
CA LEU A 240 -19.25 5.24 -8.95
C LEU A 240 -20.28 5.36 -7.83
N VAL A 241 -19.80 5.36 -6.59
CA VAL A 241 -20.62 5.37 -5.37
C VAL A 241 -21.06 6.79 -5.05
N THR A 242 -22.36 6.94 -4.79
CA THR A 242 -23.03 8.22 -4.50
C THR A 242 -23.51 8.29 -3.06
N ARG A 243 -23.77 7.13 -2.43
CA ARG A 243 -24.35 7.07 -1.09
C ARG A 243 -24.11 5.73 -0.41
N LEU A 244 -24.00 5.75 0.92
CA LEU A 244 -23.99 4.57 1.77
C LEU A 244 -25.12 4.68 2.81
N GLU A 245 -25.79 3.56 3.09
CA GLU A 245 -26.73 3.42 4.21
C GLU A 245 -26.24 2.29 5.12
N MET A 246 -25.93 2.58 6.39
CA MET A 246 -25.44 1.58 7.34
C MET A 246 -26.42 1.47 8.51
N VAL A 247 -27.00 0.29 8.71
CA VAL A 247 -28.00 0.05 9.76
C VAL A 247 -27.30 -0.56 10.98
N VAL A 248 -27.26 0.20 12.07
CA VAL A 248 -26.62 -0.20 13.33
C VAL A 248 -27.48 -1.23 14.06
N ALA A 249 -26.82 -2.26 14.61
CA ALA A 249 -27.36 -3.09 15.67
C ALA A 249 -26.54 -2.89 16.94
N GLN A 250 -27.12 -2.27 17.96
CA GLN A 250 -26.41 -1.97 19.20
C GLN A 250 -27.16 -2.53 20.40
N ALA A 251 -26.46 -3.30 21.24
CA ALA A 251 -27.07 -3.98 22.37
C ALA A 251 -27.65 -3.03 23.44
N LEU A 252 -26.95 -1.93 23.70
CA LEU A 252 -27.39 -0.85 24.59
C LEU A 252 -27.05 0.51 23.95
N PRO A 253 -28.02 1.45 23.84
CA PRO A 253 -27.75 2.77 23.28
C PRO A 253 -26.64 3.52 24.02
N GLY A 254 -25.84 4.29 23.30
CA GLY A 254 -24.71 5.01 23.87
C GLY A 254 -23.86 5.74 22.83
N PRO A 255 -22.87 6.55 23.27
CA PRO A 255 -21.93 7.19 22.36
C PRO A 255 -21.09 6.15 21.62
N THR A 256 -20.91 6.32 20.33
CA THR A 256 -20.08 5.46 19.48
C THR A 256 -19.22 6.32 18.56
N THR A 257 -18.08 5.74 18.17
CA THR A 257 -17.22 6.33 17.15
C THR A 257 -17.07 5.37 15.98
N HIS A 258 -17.44 5.83 14.79
CA HIS A 258 -17.34 5.08 13.54
C HIS A 258 -16.56 5.87 12.49
N GLU A 259 -15.82 5.16 11.63
CA GLU A 259 -15.13 5.76 10.50
C GLU A 259 -15.33 4.94 9.23
N VAL A 260 -15.69 5.64 8.15
CA VAL A 260 -15.92 5.07 6.83
C VAL A 260 -14.75 5.43 5.93
N TRP A 261 -14.16 4.42 5.32
CA TRP A 261 -13.02 4.51 4.42
C TRP A 261 -13.38 3.96 3.05
N LEU A 262 -12.87 4.60 2.01
CA LEU A 262 -13.14 4.23 0.63
C LEU A 262 -11.83 3.91 -0.09
N GLY A 263 -11.85 2.87 -0.91
CA GLY A 263 -10.75 2.42 -1.75
C GLY A 263 -11.22 2.01 -3.15
N ASP A 264 -10.31 2.08 -4.12
CA ASP A 264 -10.56 1.88 -5.55
C ASP A 264 -10.03 0.54 -6.09
N GLY A 265 -9.56 -0.34 -5.19
CA GLY A 265 -9.04 -1.67 -5.55
C GLY A 265 -7.57 -1.69 -5.97
N LEU A 266 -6.90 -0.53 -5.99
CA LEU A 266 -5.45 -0.45 -6.20
C LEU A 266 -4.63 -0.71 -4.92
N GLY A 267 -5.33 -1.15 -3.86
CA GLY A 267 -4.79 -1.48 -2.56
C GLY A 267 -4.64 -0.30 -1.63
N THR A 268 -5.38 0.77 -1.87
CA THR A 268 -5.35 1.98 -1.06
C THR A 268 -6.72 2.30 -0.52
N ARG A 269 -6.77 2.71 0.75
CA ARG A 269 -7.98 3.24 1.38
C ARG A 269 -7.68 4.57 2.04
N THR A 270 -8.64 5.48 1.97
CA THR A 270 -8.59 6.79 2.63
C THR A 270 -9.86 7.05 3.43
N PRO A 271 -9.78 7.73 4.58
CA PRO A 271 -10.95 8.04 5.38
C PRO A 271 -11.83 9.06 4.65
N TYR A 272 -13.11 8.73 4.58
CA TYR A 272 -14.12 9.56 3.93
C TYR A 272 -14.98 10.29 4.96
N LYS A 273 -15.50 9.57 5.95
CA LYS A 273 -16.38 10.16 6.95
C LYS A 273 -16.17 9.57 8.34
N ARG A 274 -15.98 10.44 9.33
CA ARG A 274 -15.97 10.08 10.74
C ARG A 274 -17.24 10.55 11.45
N PHE A 275 -17.79 9.65 12.26
CA PHE A 275 -18.84 9.91 13.24
C PHE A 275 -18.22 9.81 14.63
N SER A 276 -17.99 10.94 15.30
CA SER A 276 -17.40 10.98 16.64
C SER A 276 -18.47 11.24 17.70
N ASP A 277 -18.39 10.51 18.82
CA ASP A 277 -19.31 10.63 19.96
C ASP A 277 -20.80 10.60 19.55
N LEU A 278 -21.12 9.84 18.49
CA LEU A 278 -22.47 9.74 17.97
C LEU A 278 -23.30 8.88 18.92
N HIS A 279 -24.39 9.41 19.45
CA HIS A 279 -25.32 8.56 20.20
C HIS A 279 -26.07 7.64 19.23
N THR A 280 -25.78 6.35 19.29
CA THR A 280 -26.46 5.33 18.47
C THR A 280 -27.41 4.46 19.28
N GLU A 281 -28.41 3.88 18.61
CA GLU A 281 -29.33 2.87 19.13
C GLU A 281 -29.62 1.78 18.08
N ASP A 282 -30.25 0.67 18.50
CA ASP A 282 -30.60 -0.43 17.58
C ASP A 282 -31.53 0.06 16.45
N GLU A 283 -31.30 -0.45 15.24
CA GLU A 283 -32.01 -0.10 13.99
C GLU A 283 -31.79 1.34 13.48
N GLN A 284 -30.92 2.12 14.10
CA GLN A 284 -30.56 3.44 13.59
C GLN A 284 -29.81 3.32 12.26
N THR A 285 -30.24 4.08 11.25
CA THR A 285 -29.56 4.17 9.95
C THR A 285 -28.62 5.37 9.93
N LEU A 286 -27.36 5.13 9.59
CA LEU A 286 -26.35 6.14 9.30
C LEU A 286 -26.27 6.31 7.79
N GLU A 287 -26.63 7.49 7.30
CA GLU A 287 -26.53 7.84 5.88
C GLU A 287 -25.24 8.64 5.63
N VAL A 288 -24.48 8.22 4.61
CA VAL A 288 -23.27 8.91 4.15
C VAL A 288 -23.47 9.29 2.69
N VAL A 289 -23.58 10.58 2.42
CA VAL A 289 -23.60 11.11 1.04
C VAL A 289 -22.16 11.18 0.51
N VAL A 290 -21.93 10.60 -0.65
CA VAL A 290 -20.65 10.64 -1.38
C VAL A 290 -20.73 11.67 -2.50
N ASP A 291 -20.29 12.90 -2.20
CA ASP A 291 -20.35 14.04 -3.13
C ASP A 291 -19.00 14.79 -3.18
N PRO A 292 -18.35 14.90 -4.36
CA PRO A 292 -18.73 14.25 -5.61
C PRO A 292 -18.68 12.71 -5.50
N PRO A 293 -19.43 11.99 -6.36
CA PRO A 293 -19.38 10.53 -6.39
C PRO A 293 -17.95 10.01 -6.58
N ARG A 294 -17.61 8.92 -5.89
CA ARG A 294 -16.25 8.35 -5.89
C ARG A 294 -16.20 6.97 -6.53
N ARG A 295 -15.09 6.69 -7.21
CA ARG A 295 -14.78 5.33 -7.68
C ARG A 295 -14.41 4.49 -6.45
N VAL A 296 -15.19 3.46 -6.20
CA VAL A 296 -15.04 2.58 -5.03
C VAL A 296 -15.18 1.15 -5.49
N SER A 297 -14.24 0.30 -5.11
CA SER A 297 -14.36 -1.15 -5.15
C SER A 297 -14.07 -1.79 -3.79
N GLU A 298 -13.65 -1.00 -2.81
CA GLU A 298 -13.45 -1.44 -1.43
C GLU A 298 -13.99 -0.38 -0.46
N LEU A 299 -14.78 -0.83 0.51
CA LEU A 299 -15.31 -0.02 1.61
C LEU A 299 -14.81 -0.64 2.92
N LEU A 300 -14.28 0.18 3.83
CA LEU A 300 -13.94 -0.25 5.18
C LEU A 300 -14.71 0.60 6.21
N ILE A 301 -15.41 -0.08 7.11
CA ILE A 301 -16.15 0.51 8.23
C ILE A 301 -15.45 0.11 9.51
N LEU A 302 -14.87 1.09 10.20
CA LEU A 302 -14.26 0.94 11.51
C LEU A 302 -15.24 1.37 12.59
N THR A 303 -15.42 0.54 13.61
CA THR A 303 -16.04 0.95 14.88
C THR A 303 -14.92 1.04 15.90
N LEU A 304 -14.57 2.26 16.29
CA LEU A 304 -13.39 2.55 17.10
C LEU A 304 -13.70 2.54 18.60
N ASP A 305 -14.87 3.06 18.99
CA ASP A 305 -15.32 3.11 20.39
C ASP A 305 -16.83 2.84 20.50
N SER A 306 -17.22 2.13 21.56
CA SER A 306 -18.61 1.92 21.97
C SER A 306 -18.70 1.37 23.41
N PRO A 307 -19.68 1.82 24.23
CA PRO A 307 -19.91 1.28 25.57
C PRO A 307 -20.57 -0.11 25.56
N SER A 308 -21.02 -0.59 24.40
CA SER A 308 -21.70 -1.87 24.25
C SER A 308 -21.31 -2.55 22.94
N ARG A 309 -21.81 -3.78 22.72
CA ARG A 309 -21.55 -4.48 21.46
C ARG A 309 -22.29 -3.79 20.32
N VAL A 310 -21.56 -3.51 19.25
CA VAL A 310 -22.09 -3.00 17.98
C VAL A 310 -21.93 -4.06 16.90
N ALA A 311 -22.94 -4.14 16.04
CA ALA A 311 -23.10 -5.01 14.90
C ALA A 311 -23.67 -4.20 13.74
N TRP A 312 -23.61 -4.75 12.52
CA TRP A 312 -24.23 -4.15 11.34
C TRP A 312 -25.33 -5.08 10.83
N ARG A 313 -26.57 -4.56 10.74
CA ARG A 313 -27.72 -5.30 10.17
C ARG A 313 -27.67 -5.31 8.66
N GLU A 314 -27.27 -4.18 8.09
CA GLU A 314 -27.24 -4.00 6.64
C GLU A 314 -26.30 -2.83 6.31
N VAL A 315 -25.52 -3.00 5.25
CA VAL A 315 -24.67 -1.98 4.63
C VAL A 315 -25.05 -1.94 3.16
N LYS A 316 -25.74 -0.87 2.78
CA LYS A 316 -26.09 -0.61 1.38
C LYS A 316 -25.10 0.33 0.77
N VAL A 317 -24.44 -0.14 -0.27
CA VAL A 317 -23.61 0.67 -1.15
C VAL A 317 -24.45 1.01 -2.37
N VAL A 318 -24.67 2.31 -2.59
CA VAL A 318 -25.53 2.80 -3.66
C VAL A 318 -24.69 3.54 -4.68
N GLY A 319 -24.80 3.12 -5.94
CA GLY A 319 -24.06 3.69 -7.06
C GLY A 319 -24.35 2.97 -8.36
N ALA A 320 -23.57 3.29 -9.38
CA ALA A 320 -23.66 2.68 -10.70
C ALA A 320 -22.28 2.26 -11.22
N PRO A 321 -22.18 1.25 -12.10
CA PRO A 321 -20.94 1.02 -12.84
C PRO A 321 -20.50 2.33 -13.52
N PRO A 322 -19.20 2.66 -13.50
CA PRO A 322 -18.71 3.82 -14.21
C PRO A 322 -19.10 3.65 -15.69
N ALA A 323 -19.84 4.61 -16.25
CA ALA A 323 -20.09 4.61 -17.69
C ALA A 323 -18.73 4.63 -18.42
N ASP A 324 -18.60 3.86 -19.50
CA ASP A 324 -17.39 3.86 -20.34
C ASP A 324 -16.92 5.30 -20.58
N ARG A 325 -15.69 5.60 -20.12
CA ARG A 325 -15.07 6.93 -20.07
C ARG A 325 -15.99 8.05 -19.54
N ILE A 326 -16.35 8.00 -18.27
CA ILE A 326 -16.37 9.25 -17.50
C ILE A 326 -14.90 9.63 -17.29
N GLU A 327 -14.49 10.78 -17.85
CA GLU A 327 -13.20 11.42 -17.61
C GLU A 327 -12.83 11.19 -16.14
N GLU A 328 -11.71 10.52 -15.91
CA GLU A 328 -11.08 10.50 -14.59
C GLU A 328 -11.19 11.92 -14.04
N VAL A 329 -11.58 12.09 -12.77
CA VAL A 329 -11.32 13.36 -12.09
C VAL A 329 -9.92 13.75 -12.50
N GLU A 330 -9.76 14.82 -13.30
CA GLU A 330 -8.55 15.13 -14.09
C GLU A 330 -7.34 15.12 -13.16
N THR A 331 -6.81 13.94 -12.90
CA THR A 331 -5.51 13.77 -12.29
C THR A 331 -4.64 13.82 -13.53
N PRO A 332 -3.78 14.84 -13.64
CA PRO A 332 -2.96 14.97 -14.83
C PRO A 332 -2.26 13.64 -15.02
N LEU A 333 -2.32 13.08 -16.24
CA LEU A 333 -1.47 11.94 -16.55
C LEU A 333 -0.05 12.42 -16.32
N LEU A 334 0.61 11.98 -15.24
CA LEU A 334 1.94 12.46 -14.90
C LEU A 334 3.00 11.63 -15.63
N SER A 335 4.16 12.24 -15.82
CA SER A 335 5.33 11.63 -16.43
C SER A 335 6.59 12.00 -15.63
N LEU A 336 7.57 11.09 -15.67
CA LEU A 336 8.89 11.32 -15.12
C LEU A 336 9.82 11.83 -16.22
N ASN A 337 10.22 13.09 -16.13
CA ASN A 337 11.22 13.66 -17.02
C ASN A 337 12.59 13.58 -16.34
N GLN A 338 13.52 12.80 -16.90
CA GLN A 338 14.89 12.76 -16.42
C GLN A 338 15.49 14.17 -16.45
N ARG A 339 15.91 14.68 -15.28
CA ARG A 339 16.52 16.00 -15.15
C ARG A 339 18.03 15.95 -15.08
N ALA A 340 18.58 15.05 -14.28
CA ALA A 340 20.00 14.83 -14.18
C ALA A 340 20.29 13.36 -13.83
N ALA A 341 21.47 12.88 -14.17
CA ALA A 341 21.90 11.51 -13.95
C ALA A 341 23.37 11.47 -13.49
N GLY A 342 23.85 10.29 -13.10
CA GLY A 342 25.21 10.08 -12.61
C GLY A 342 25.37 10.30 -11.11
N LEU A 343 24.25 10.29 -10.37
CA LEU A 343 24.22 10.28 -8.92
C LEU A 343 24.41 8.85 -8.40
N GLU A 344 24.89 8.69 -7.18
CA GLU A 344 25.08 7.39 -6.54
C GLU A 344 24.09 7.22 -5.38
N MET A 345 23.07 6.37 -5.57
CA MET A 345 22.03 6.09 -4.58
C MET A 345 21.45 7.37 -3.97
N PRO A 346 20.84 8.25 -4.80
CA PRO A 346 20.22 9.47 -4.29
C PRO A 346 19.08 9.10 -3.35
N VAL A 347 19.01 9.73 -2.18
CA VAL A 347 17.99 9.48 -1.13
C VAL A 347 17.23 10.74 -0.71
N GLN A 348 17.59 11.90 -1.27
CA GLN A 348 16.84 13.13 -1.11
C GLN A 348 17.13 14.08 -2.27
N VAL A 349 16.15 14.90 -2.61
CA VAL A 349 16.27 16.11 -3.43
C VAL A 349 15.60 17.28 -2.70
N THR A 350 16.25 18.45 -2.66
CA THR A 350 15.73 19.65 -1.97
C THR A 350 16.36 20.94 -2.53
N HIS A 351 15.96 22.09 -1.99
CA HIS A 351 16.56 23.40 -2.24
C HIS A 351 17.04 24.06 -0.94
N ALA A 352 17.81 25.14 -1.07
CA ALA A 352 18.32 25.90 0.08
C ALA A 352 17.47 27.14 0.46
N GLY A 353 16.53 27.56 -0.41
CA GLY A 353 15.64 28.69 -0.12
C GLY A 353 16.36 30.03 -0.08
N ASP A 354 17.44 30.17 -0.84
CA ASP A 354 18.34 31.32 -0.88
C ASP A 354 18.24 32.13 -2.18
N GLY A 355 17.24 31.84 -3.02
CA GLY A 355 17.01 32.47 -4.32
C GLY A 355 17.99 32.04 -5.41
N SER A 356 18.83 31.03 -5.16
CA SER A 356 19.84 30.58 -6.13
C SER A 356 19.29 29.61 -7.18
N GLY A 357 18.13 28.98 -6.93
CA GLY A 357 17.59 27.91 -7.78
C GLY A 357 18.43 26.62 -7.78
N ARG A 358 19.39 26.48 -6.85
CA ARG A 358 20.20 25.26 -6.72
C ARG A 358 19.37 24.11 -6.19
N ILE A 359 19.50 22.95 -6.83
CA ILE A 359 18.95 21.69 -6.36
C ILE A 359 20.06 20.92 -5.64
N PHE A 360 19.82 20.54 -4.40
CA PHE A 360 20.72 19.73 -3.58
C PHE A 360 20.21 18.30 -3.57
N VAL A 361 21.10 17.36 -3.89
CA VAL A 361 20.80 15.93 -3.88
C VAL A 361 21.70 15.23 -2.87
N THR A 362 21.09 14.52 -1.93
CA THR A 362 21.81 13.74 -0.93
C THR A 362 22.06 12.33 -1.48
N GLU A 363 23.33 11.93 -1.56
CA GLU A 363 23.76 10.60 -1.91
C GLU A 363 24.03 9.80 -0.63
N GLN A 364 23.45 8.60 -0.55
CA GLN A 364 23.49 7.76 0.65
C GLN A 364 24.92 7.48 1.15
N ARG A 365 25.92 7.53 0.25
CA ARG A 365 27.33 7.29 0.57
C ARG A 365 28.06 8.43 1.26
N GLY A 366 27.36 9.47 1.68
CA GLY A 366 27.96 10.56 2.45
C GLY A 366 28.33 11.78 1.64
N ARG A 367 27.66 12.03 0.52
CA ARG A 367 27.91 13.22 -0.32
C ARG A 367 26.62 14.00 -0.55
N ILE A 368 26.74 15.32 -0.63
CA ILE A 368 25.68 16.21 -1.10
C ILE A 368 26.14 16.77 -2.44
N ARG A 369 25.35 16.58 -3.48
CA ARG A 369 25.61 17.08 -4.84
C ARG A 369 24.75 18.30 -5.12
N ILE A 370 25.24 19.20 -5.97
CA ILE A 370 24.43 20.28 -6.54
C ILE A 370 24.11 19.93 -7.99
N VAL A 371 22.86 20.15 -8.37
CA VAL A 371 22.39 20.07 -9.75
C VAL A 371 21.94 21.44 -10.23
N ARG A 372 22.44 21.85 -11.40
CA ARG A 372 22.03 23.08 -12.09
C ARG A 372 21.85 22.78 -13.58
N ASP A 373 20.77 23.28 -14.16
CA ASP A 373 20.47 23.11 -15.60
C ASP A 373 20.58 21.66 -16.10
N GLY A 374 20.23 20.70 -15.23
CA GLY A 374 20.29 19.26 -15.52
C GLY A 374 21.70 18.63 -15.45
N ILE A 375 22.69 19.37 -14.99
CA ILE A 375 24.08 18.92 -14.83
C ILE A 375 24.40 18.77 -13.35
N VAL A 376 24.94 17.61 -12.97
CA VAL A 376 25.48 17.36 -11.62
C VAL A 376 26.88 17.96 -11.55
N ASP A 377 27.15 18.80 -10.55
CA ASP A 377 28.50 19.34 -10.32
C ASP A 377 29.49 18.21 -10.02
N ASP A 378 30.70 18.27 -10.63
CA ASP A 378 31.75 17.27 -10.44
C ASP A 378 32.21 17.15 -8.98
N THR A 379 32.33 18.28 -8.30
CA THR A 379 32.74 18.34 -6.89
C THR A 379 31.49 18.48 -6.01
N PRO A 380 31.35 17.65 -4.97
CA PRO A 380 30.20 17.72 -4.07
C PRO A 380 30.19 19.03 -3.26
N PHE A 381 29.00 19.44 -2.83
CA PHE A 381 28.81 20.49 -1.83
C PHE A 381 29.43 20.09 -0.49
N LEU A 382 29.17 18.86 -0.05
CA LEU A 382 29.73 18.26 1.17
C LEU A 382 30.15 16.81 0.87
N ASP A 383 31.31 16.39 1.38
CA ASP A 383 31.73 14.99 1.40
C ASP A 383 32.17 14.60 2.82
N ILE A 384 31.41 13.69 3.43
CA ILE A 384 31.69 13.09 4.74
C ILE A 384 31.67 11.56 4.66
N SER A 385 31.93 10.99 3.48
CA SER A 385 31.88 9.55 3.22
C SER A 385 32.77 8.71 4.17
N GLU A 386 33.85 9.30 4.68
CA GLU A 386 34.73 8.66 5.67
C GLU A 386 34.08 8.50 7.06
N ARG A 387 33.03 9.27 7.38
CA ARG A 387 32.31 9.26 8.67
C ARG A 387 31.02 8.43 8.63
N VAL A 388 30.50 8.16 7.44
CA VAL A 388 29.19 7.54 7.23
C VAL A 388 29.30 6.02 7.16
N SER A 389 28.51 5.31 7.96
CA SER A 389 28.21 3.89 7.71
C SER A 389 27.09 3.81 6.69
N CYS A 390 27.31 3.09 5.59
CA CYS A 390 26.35 3.05 4.49
C CYS A 390 25.63 1.72 4.38
N CYS A 391 24.42 1.91 3.88
CA CYS A 391 23.64 1.08 2.99
C CYS A 391 22.55 0.30 3.73
N GLY A 392 21.56 -0.18 2.99
CA GLY A 392 20.25 -0.48 3.57
C GLY A 392 19.55 0.83 3.92
N GLU A 393 19.12 0.98 5.17
CA GLU A 393 18.55 2.23 5.69
C GLU A 393 19.60 3.21 6.23
N ARG A 394 20.88 2.82 6.24
CA ARG A 394 21.96 3.66 6.76
C ARG A 394 22.60 4.50 5.67
N GLY A 395 23.15 5.64 6.05
CA GLY A 395 23.90 6.51 5.13
C GLY A 395 23.86 7.96 5.56
N LEU A 396 24.24 8.86 4.65
CA LEU A 396 23.81 10.25 4.73
C LEU A 396 22.41 10.31 4.12
N LEU A 397 21.41 10.59 4.94
CA LEU A 397 20.01 10.42 4.57
C LEU A 397 19.35 11.76 4.26
N ASN A 398 19.80 12.84 4.89
CA ASN A 398 19.12 14.10 4.77
C ASN A 398 20.01 15.34 4.95
N VAL A 399 19.66 16.42 4.24
CA VAL A 399 20.10 17.79 4.45
C VAL A 399 18.88 18.71 4.63
N ALA A 400 18.96 19.62 5.60
CA ALA A 400 17.99 20.68 5.83
C ALA A 400 18.69 22.04 5.98
N PHE A 401 18.11 23.05 5.36
CA PHE A 401 18.58 24.44 5.41
C PHE A 401 17.64 25.26 6.31
N PRO A 402 18.16 26.04 7.27
CA PRO A 402 17.32 26.85 8.14
C PRO A 402 16.63 27.97 7.35
N PRO A 403 15.50 28.50 7.84
CA PRO A 403 14.99 29.77 7.36
C PRO A 403 16.09 30.84 7.42
N ASP A 404 16.22 31.65 6.37
CA ASP A 404 17.29 32.65 6.19
C ASP A 404 18.71 32.05 6.04
N TYR A 405 18.81 30.86 5.44
CA TYR A 405 20.09 30.21 5.14
C TYR A 405 21.08 31.14 4.40
N ALA A 406 20.60 31.98 3.48
CA ALA A 406 21.43 32.94 2.74
C ALA A 406 22.27 33.82 3.68
N ALA A 407 21.72 34.27 4.81
CA ALA A 407 22.45 35.04 5.81
C ALA A 407 23.23 34.16 6.80
N LYS A 408 22.66 33.00 7.16
CA LYS A 408 23.18 32.12 8.22
C LYS A 408 24.38 31.27 7.80
N GLN A 409 24.43 30.86 6.53
CA GLN A 409 25.50 30.05 5.92
C GLN A 409 25.85 28.77 6.70
N HIS A 410 24.90 28.20 7.44
CA HIS A 410 25.02 26.90 8.08
C HIS A 410 23.78 26.05 7.81
N PHE A 411 23.97 24.74 7.79
CA PHE A 411 22.95 23.77 7.41
C PHE A 411 23.10 22.52 8.27
N TYR A 412 22.11 21.65 8.19
CA TYR A 412 21.96 20.50 9.07
C TYR A 412 21.89 19.23 8.25
N VAL A 413 22.50 18.15 8.76
CA VAL A 413 22.47 16.84 8.11
C VAL A 413 22.07 15.76 9.10
N SER A 414 21.45 14.70 8.58
CA SER A 414 21.25 13.44 9.29
C SER A 414 22.03 12.33 8.61
N TYR A 415 22.84 11.60 9.37
CA TYR A 415 23.58 10.46 8.85
C TYR A 415 23.79 9.36 9.89
N THR A 416 24.02 8.13 9.44
CA THR A 416 24.47 7.03 10.29
C THR A 416 25.99 7.04 10.42
N ASP A 417 26.51 7.16 11.63
CA ASP A 417 27.96 7.15 11.88
C ASP A 417 28.58 5.75 11.75
N LYS A 418 29.91 5.66 11.83
CA LYS A 418 30.63 4.36 11.79
C LYS A 418 30.31 3.43 12.96
N GLY A 419 29.75 3.95 14.06
CA GLY A 419 29.27 3.18 15.19
C GLY A 419 27.85 2.63 15.01
N GLY A 420 27.13 3.06 13.98
CA GLY A 420 25.75 2.68 13.70
C GLY A 420 24.70 3.63 14.31
N SER A 421 25.12 4.67 15.05
CA SER A 421 24.18 5.65 15.60
C SER A 421 23.71 6.64 14.54
N THR A 422 22.49 7.15 14.67
CA THR A 422 22.01 8.26 13.84
C THR A 422 22.46 9.58 14.46
N ALA A 423 23.26 10.35 13.72
CA ALA A 423 23.78 11.64 14.11
C ALA A 423 23.07 12.76 13.36
N PHE A 424 22.69 13.81 14.09
CA PHE A 424 22.16 15.06 13.57
C PHE A 424 23.19 16.15 13.84
N SER A 425 23.76 16.70 12.77
CA SER A 425 24.93 17.59 12.86
C SER A 425 24.72 18.87 12.07
N ARG A 426 25.31 19.96 12.55
CA ARG A 426 25.43 21.24 11.84
C ARG A 426 26.77 21.34 11.13
N PHE A 427 26.76 21.92 9.93
CA PHE A 427 27.94 22.28 9.16
C PHE A 427 27.83 23.73 8.66
N THR A 428 28.97 24.34 8.32
CA THR A 428 29.04 25.68 7.75
C THR A 428 29.47 25.66 6.29
N THR A 429 28.97 26.63 5.54
CA THR A 429 29.35 26.89 4.15
C THR A 429 30.65 27.69 4.14
N THR A 430 31.53 27.42 3.19
CA THR A 430 32.78 28.18 3.02
C THR A 430 32.49 29.54 2.36
N ALA A 431 33.55 30.29 2.03
CA ALA A 431 33.42 31.50 1.21
C ALA A 431 32.93 31.20 -0.22
N ASP A 432 33.13 29.97 -0.72
CA ASP A 432 32.47 29.48 -1.92
C ASP A 432 31.08 28.94 -1.52
N PRO A 433 29.97 29.56 -1.97
CA PRO A 433 28.62 29.15 -1.58
C PRO A 433 28.28 27.73 -2.03
N ASP A 434 29.04 27.17 -2.98
CA ASP A 434 28.86 25.82 -3.52
C ASP A 434 29.72 24.77 -2.78
N ARG A 435 30.37 25.15 -1.67
CA ARG A 435 31.21 24.27 -0.86
C ARG A 435 30.94 24.44 0.63
N ALA A 436 30.70 23.33 1.32
CA ALA A 436 30.70 23.23 2.77
C ALA A 436 32.08 22.89 3.30
N ASP A 437 32.36 23.29 4.54
CA ASP A 437 33.56 22.89 5.27
C ASP A 437 33.30 21.56 6.01
N PRO A 438 33.85 20.41 5.55
CA PRO A 438 33.65 19.14 6.22
C PRO A 438 34.27 19.08 7.62
N ASP A 439 35.16 19.99 7.99
CA ASP A 439 35.79 20.05 9.33
C ASP A 439 35.01 20.94 10.31
N SER A 440 33.93 21.58 9.86
CA SER A 440 33.10 22.48 10.68
C SER A 440 32.00 21.79 11.48
N GLU A 441 32.00 20.45 11.53
CA GLU A 441 30.93 19.68 12.14
C GLU A 441 30.69 20.02 13.63
N GLU A 442 29.44 20.29 13.97
CA GLU A 442 28.94 20.32 15.35
C GLU A 442 27.79 19.31 15.49
N THR A 443 28.05 18.18 16.16
CA THR A 443 27.03 17.18 16.47
C THR A 443 26.06 17.72 17.51
N LEU A 444 24.76 17.72 17.19
CA LEU A 444 23.70 18.27 18.03
C LEU A 444 23.04 17.17 18.85
N LEU A 445 22.63 16.10 18.19
CA LEU A 445 21.94 14.96 18.77
C LEU A 445 22.48 13.67 18.15
N THR A 446 22.65 12.66 18.99
CA THR A 446 22.96 11.29 18.54
C THR A 446 21.93 10.35 19.15
N ILE A 447 21.27 9.57 18.30
CA ILE A 447 20.37 8.50 18.69
C ILE A 447 21.10 7.18 18.46
N ASN A 448 21.35 6.45 19.55
CA ASN A 448 21.90 5.11 19.45
C ASN A 448 20.86 4.19 18.81
N GLN A 449 21.22 3.50 17.73
CA GLN A 449 20.30 2.57 17.06
C GLN A 449 20.60 1.14 17.50
N PRO A 450 19.61 0.37 17.97
CA PRO A 450 19.84 -1.00 18.38
C PRO A 450 20.05 -1.94 17.18
N HIS A 451 19.49 -1.60 16.02
CA HIS A 451 19.62 -2.36 14.77
C HIS A 451 20.04 -1.47 13.58
N GLU A 452 20.20 -2.08 12.41
CA GLU A 452 20.66 -1.39 11.20
C GLU A 452 19.51 -0.78 10.37
N ASP A 453 18.28 -1.11 10.73
CA ASP A 453 17.00 -0.75 10.10
C ASP A 453 16.08 0.01 11.05
N HIS A 454 15.06 0.64 10.46
CA HIS A 454 14.11 1.57 11.06
C HIS A 454 14.78 2.73 11.80
N ASN A 455 15.73 3.38 11.13
CA ASN A 455 16.47 4.49 11.72
C ASN A 455 15.74 5.84 11.56
N GLY A 456 14.77 5.94 10.63
CA GLY A 456 14.25 7.22 10.17
C GLY A 456 15.36 8.07 9.51
N GLY A 457 15.50 9.33 9.93
CA GLY A 457 16.60 10.20 9.53
C GLY A 457 16.20 11.40 8.69
N ARG A 458 14.91 11.56 8.34
CA ARG A 458 14.42 12.80 7.76
C ARG A 458 14.55 13.94 8.77
N ILE A 459 15.02 15.10 8.31
CA ILE A 459 14.96 16.35 9.07
C ILE A 459 14.38 17.45 8.19
N ALA A 460 13.63 18.37 8.80
CA ALA A 460 13.09 19.54 8.11
C ALA A 460 12.81 20.66 9.11
N PHE A 461 12.88 21.91 8.64
CA PHE A 461 12.45 23.04 9.46
C PHE A 461 10.94 23.23 9.35
N GLY A 462 10.29 23.39 10.50
CA GLY A 462 8.88 23.79 10.54
C GLY A 462 8.72 25.17 9.87
N PRO A 463 7.82 25.32 8.88
CA PRO A 463 7.76 26.54 8.07
C PRO A 463 7.28 27.78 8.85
N HIS A 464 6.57 27.58 9.96
CA HIS A 464 6.00 28.67 10.77
C HIS A 464 6.76 28.96 12.06
N ASP A 465 7.29 27.93 12.72
CA ASP A 465 7.99 28.06 14.01
C ASP A 465 9.52 28.12 13.85
N GLY A 466 10.05 27.62 12.74
CA GLY A 466 11.49 27.62 12.46
C GLY A 466 12.28 26.62 13.31
N TYR A 467 11.62 25.67 13.98
CA TYR A 467 12.30 24.60 14.72
C TYR A 467 12.72 23.45 13.80
N LEU A 468 13.71 22.68 14.23
CA LEU A 468 14.16 21.49 13.51
C LEU A 468 13.33 20.29 13.95
N TYR A 469 12.59 19.72 13.01
CA TYR A 469 11.85 18.47 13.18
C TYR A 469 12.70 17.29 12.72
N ILE A 470 12.61 16.17 13.44
CA ILE A 470 13.42 14.97 13.22
C ILE A 470 12.53 13.74 13.24
N GLY A 471 12.58 12.95 12.18
CA GLY A 471 11.90 11.66 12.10
C GLY A 471 12.83 10.57 12.61
N SER A 472 12.43 9.88 13.67
CA SER A 472 13.20 8.82 14.32
C SER A 472 12.38 7.54 14.31
N GLY A 473 12.91 6.48 13.68
CA GLY A 473 12.25 5.18 13.66
C GLY A 473 12.36 4.43 14.99
N ASP A 474 11.67 3.30 15.11
CA ASP A 474 11.54 2.50 16.32
C ASP A 474 12.81 1.70 16.68
N GLY A 475 13.81 1.70 15.78
CA GLY A 475 15.10 1.05 15.97
C GLY A 475 15.16 -0.41 15.54
N GLY A 476 14.15 -0.96 14.85
CA GLY A 476 14.29 -2.21 14.07
C GLY A 476 14.03 -3.52 14.83
N LEU A 477 13.47 -3.46 16.04
CA LEU A 477 13.21 -4.66 16.85
C LEU A 477 11.99 -5.45 16.32
N GLN A 478 12.26 -6.59 15.67
CA GLN A 478 11.20 -7.50 15.20
C GLN A 478 10.42 -8.11 16.39
N ASN A 479 9.09 -8.00 16.38
CA ASN A 479 8.16 -8.44 17.46
C ASN A 479 8.24 -7.65 18.79
N ASP A 480 8.95 -6.52 18.77
CA ASP A 480 8.94 -5.41 19.73
C ASP A 480 8.42 -5.66 21.17
N PRO A 481 9.16 -6.40 22.02
CA PRO A 481 8.76 -6.63 23.41
C PRO A 481 8.90 -5.40 24.31
N ASP A 482 9.74 -4.43 23.93
CA ASP A 482 10.05 -3.23 24.72
C ASP A 482 9.23 -2.00 24.28
N ILE A 483 8.59 -2.05 23.10
CA ILE A 483 7.60 -1.11 22.59
C ILE A 483 8.08 0.35 22.61
N PRO A 484 9.30 0.65 22.09
CA PRO A 484 9.93 1.95 22.26
C PRO A 484 9.17 3.08 21.57
N ALA A 485 8.41 2.78 20.51
CA ALA A 485 7.54 3.75 19.85
C ALA A 485 6.45 4.32 20.78
N GLN A 486 6.03 3.55 21.80
CA GLN A 486 5.09 3.98 22.84
C GLN A 486 5.78 4.45 24.13
N ASP A 487 7.04 4.06 24.37
CA ASP A 487 7.80 4.51 25.54
C ASP A 487 8.18 6.01 25.41
N PRO A 488 7.66 6.89 26.30
CA PRO A 488 7.98 8.32 26.27
C PRO A 488 9.39 8.65 26.79
N GLY A 489 10.09 7.69 27.39
CA GLY A 489 11.47 7.83 27.85
C GLY A 489 12.52 7.68 26.74
N THR A 490 12.11 7.18 25.57
CA THR A 490 12.99 6.98 24.40
C THR A 490 12.79 8.05 23.33
N LEU A 491 13.70 8.10 22.35
CA LEU A 491 13.57 8.95 21.16
C LEU A 491 13.18 8.15 19.91
N TRP A 492 12.83 6.88 20.07
CA TRP A 492 12.55 5.97 18.95
C TRP A 492 11.07 5.96 18.60
N GLY A 493 10.74 5.88 17.32
CA GLY A 493 9.37 5.86 16.80
C GLY A 493 8.62 7.17 17.02
N LYS A 494 9.28 8.30 16.78
CA LYS A 494 8.81 9.66 17.10
C LYS A 494 9.04 10.64 15.93
N ILE A 495 8.24 11.69 15.88
CA ILE A 495 8.73 12.98 15.40
C ILE A 495 9.24 13.75 16.61
N LEU A 496 10.48 14.25 16.55
CA LEU A 496 11.09 15.11 17.55
C LEU A 496 11.09 16.56 17.04
N ARG A 497 11.04 17.53 17.96
CA ARG A 497 11.16 18.97 17.66
C ARG A 497 12.14 19.64 18.60
N ILE A 498 13.22 20.21 18.05
CA ILE A 498 14.29 20.85 18.82
C ILE A 498 14.62 22.24 18.27
N ASP A 499 15.16 23.09 19.14
CA ASP A 499 15.61 24.44 18.80
C ASP A 499 17.14 24.47 18.61
N VAL A 500 17.57 24.63 17.35
CA VAL A 500 18.99 24.67 16.97
C VAL A 500 19.50 26.09 16.70
N GLU A 501 18.62 27.10 16.81
CA GLU A 501 18.89 28.47 16.39
C GLU A 501 18.93 29.47 17.56
N SER A 502 18.43 29.12 18.76
CA SER A 502 18.47 30.02 19.94
C SER A 502 19.84 30.24 20.56
N GLY A 503 20.85 29.46 20.16
CA GLY A 503 22.21 29.53 20.71
C GLY A 503 22.43 28.72 21.99
N VAL A 504 21.40 28.03 22.50
CA VAL A 504 21.56 26.98 23.51
C VAL A 504 22.32 25.81 22.89
N LYS A 505 23.31 25.26 23.61
CA LYS A 505 24.15 24.15 23.13
C LYS A 505 23.96 22.88 23.97
N PRO A 506 23.89 21.68 23.35
CA PRO A 506 23.99 21.46 21.90
C PRO A 506 22.73 21.89 21.13
N TYR A 507 21.57 21.94 21.79
CA TYR A 507 20.30 22.48 21.29
C TYR A 507 19.40 22.88 22.46
N GLY A 508 18.35 23.65 22.19
CA GLY A 508 17.27 23.96 23.13
C GLY A 508 16.04 23.06 22.93
N ILE A 509 15.20 22.98 23.95
CA ILE A 509 13.87 22.36 23.87
C ILE A 509 12.83 23.48 23.76
N PRO A 510 12.01 23.54 22.70
CA PRO A 510 10.90 24.49 22.62
C PRO A 510 9.97 24.35 23.83
N ALA A 511 9.64 25.47 24.48
CA ALA A 511 8.88 25.47 25.72
C ALA A 511 7.42 24.98 25.53
N ASP A 512 6.92 25.05 24.30
CA ASP A 512 5.61 24.62 23.85
C ASP A 512 5.62 23.18 23.30
N ASN A 513 6.72 22.42 23.44
CA ASN A 513 6.67 20.98 23.18
C ASN A 513 5.67 20.30 24.15
N PRO A 514 4.87 19.34 23.65
CA PRO A 514 3.69 18.81 24.35
C PRO A 514 4.00 18.10 25.67
N PHE A 515 5.22 17.57 25.82
CA PHE A 515 5.60 16.72 26.95
C PHE A 515 6.59 17.35 27.93
N THR A 516 6.92 18.64 27.78
CA THR A 516 7.95 19.31 28.60
C THR A 516 7.65 19.42 30.09
N GLN A 517 6.38 19.25 30.47
CA GLN A 517 5.93 19.33 31.87
C GLN A 517 5.79 17.94 32.54
N LEU A 518 6.19 16.86 31.85
CA LEU A 518 6.11 15.49 32.34
C LEU A 518 7.52 14.94 32.60
N ASP A 519 7.82 14.61 33.86
CA ASP A 519 9.18 14.24 34.31
C ASP A 519 9.71 12.94 33.67
N ASP A 520 8.83 12.05 33.21
CA ASP A 520 9.13 10.76 32.59
C ASP A 520 9.16 10.81 31.06
N HIS A 521 8.93 11.98 30.46
CA HIS A 521 8.95 12.16 29.02
C HIS A 521 10.21 12.88 28.55
N ARG A 522 10.68 12.48 27.37
CA ARG A 522 11.71 13.24 26.65
C ARG A 522 11.12 14.53 26.11
N GLY A 523 11.69 15.67 26.54
CA GLY A 523 11.24 17.00 26.12
C GLY A 523 11.36 17.24 24.61
N GLU A 524 12.18 16.46 23.90
CA GLU A 524 12.31 16.51 22.44
C GLU A 524 11.07 16.02 21.69
N ILE A 525 10.21 15.20 22.30
CA ILE A 525 9.11 14.52 21.59
C ILE A 525 8.05 15.53 21.15
N TRP A 526 7.71 15.48 19.86
CA TRP A 526 6.58 16.18 19.26
C TRP A 526 5.38 15.25 19.03
N THR A 527 5.61 14.06 18.46
CA THR A 527 4.61 12.99 18.32
C THR A 527 5.23 11.63 18.61
N LEU A 528 4.41 10.61 18.86
CA LEU A 528 4.84 9.24 19.13
C LEU A 528 4.05 8.19 18.34
N GLY A 529 4.42 6.92 18.51
CA GLY A 529 3.72 5.79 17.90
C GLY A 529 3.96 5.64 16.40
N LEU A 530 5.17 5.96 15.93
CA LEU A 530 5.59 5.75 14.54
C LEU A 530 6.56 4.56 14.46
N ARG A 531 6.63 3.90 13.31
CA ARG A 531 7.52 2.76 13.06
C ARG A 531 8.83 3.19 12.40
N ASN A 532 8.77 3.73 11.19
CA ASN A 532 9.90 4.24 10.43
C ASN A 532 9.49 5.41 9.51
N PRO A 533 9.41 6.64 10.04
CA PRO A 533 8.95 7.82 9.30
C PRO A 533 10.03 8.34 8.34
N TRP A 534 10.32 7.59 7.27
CA TRP A 534 11.47 7.76 6.37
C TRP A 534 11.54 9.13 5.69
N GLY A 535 10.41 9.81 5.46
CA GLY A 535 10.43 11.04 4.67
C GLY A 535 9.25 11.97 4.86
N PHE A 536 8.90 12.28 6.11
CA PHE A 536 7.91 13.31 6.40
C PHE A 536 8.21 14.65 5.71
N ALA A 537 7.16 15.43 5.46
CA ALA A 537 7.26 16.74 4.83
C ALA A 537 6.19 17.70 5.34
N PHE A 538 6.55 18.98 5.37
CA PHE A 538 5.60 20.07 5.57
C PHE A 538 5.07 20.56 4.24
N ASP A 539 3.79 20.90 4.23
CA ASP A 539 3.26 21.82 3.24
C ASP A 539 3.79 23.23 3.52
N ARG A 540 4.70 23.72 2.69
CA ARG A 540 5.29 25.06 2.84
C ARG A 540 4.27 26.21 2.90
N LYS A 541 3.04 26.01 2.39
CA LYS A 541 1.99 27.03 2.37
C LYS A 541 1.14 27.00 3.64
N THR A 542 0.70 25.83 4.08
CA THR A 542 -0.24 25.69 5.20
C THR A 542 0.47 25.40 6.51
N GLY A 543 1.63 24.74 6.47
CA GLY A 543 2.34 24.20 7.63
C GLY A 543 1.86 22.82 8.04
N ASP A 544 0.96 22.20 7.28
CA ASP A 544 0.48 20.85 7.58
C ASP A 544 1.62 19.84 7.43
N LEU A 545 1.66 18.84 8.31
CA LEU A 545 2.70 17.82 8.37
C LEU A 545 2.14 16.49 7.86
N PHE A 546 2.80 15.94 6.83
CA PHE A 546 2.54 14.62 6.28
C PHE A 546 3.68 13.67 6.65
N ILE A 547 3.34 12.48 7.13
CA ILE A 547 4.31 11.51 7.66
C ILE A 547 4.02 10.15 7.02
N PRO A 548 4.61 9.86 5.84
CA PRO A 548 4.69 8.49 5.33
C PRO A 548 5.50 7.66 6.33
N ASP A 549 4.92 6.54 6.78
CA ASP A 549 5.49 5.67 7.80
C ASP A 549 5.52 4.23 7.29
N VAL A 550 6.72 3.63 7.28
CA VAL A 550 6.91 2.30 6.68
C VAL A 550 6.35 1.22 7.60
N GLY A 551 5.48 0.38 7.04
CA GLY A 551 4.75 -0.70 7.68
C GLY A 551 5.56 -1.94 8.03
N HIS A 552 4.93 -2.91 8.72
CA HIS A 552 5.58 -4.19 9.05
C HIS A 552 5.16 -5.32 8.10
N ILE A 553 4.01 -5.94 8.36
CA ILE A 553 3.58 -7.17 7.66
C ILE A 553 2.39 -6.89 6.75
N ARG A 554 1.47 -6.01 7.16
CA ARG A 554 0.13 -5.93 6.57
C ARG A 554 -0.15 -4.61 5.88
N ARG A 555 0.37 -3.50 6.42
CA ARG A 555 -0.06 -2.15 6.02
C ARG A 555 1.08 -1.16 6.03
N GLU A 556 1.15 -0.39 4.94
CA GLU A 556 1.87 0.88 4.88
C GLU A 556 0.89 2.03 5.15
N GLU A 557 1.38 3.18 5.61
CA GLU A 557 0.51 4.30 5.97
C GLU A 557 1.07 5.70 5.70
N VAL A 558 0.17 6.66 5.58
CA VAL A 558 0.48 8.10 5.61
C VAL A 558 -0.30 8.75 6.74
N ASN A 559 0.43 9.22 7.74
CA ASN A 559 -0.09 9.99 8.86
C ASN A 559 -0.15 11.49 8.51
N PHE A 560 -1.05 12.21 9.18
CA PHE A 560 -1.26 13.65 8.95
C PHE A 560 -1.48 14.39 10.27
N GLN A 561 -0.83 15.54 10.41
CA GLN A 561 -1.03 16.48 11.49
C GLN A 561 -1.32 17.87 10.90
N PRO A 562 -2.46 18.51 11.24
CA PRO A 562 -2.74 19.86 10.77
C PRO A 562 -1.78 20.86 11.41
N ALA A 563 -1.47 21.94 10.70
CA ALA A 563 -0.61 23.03 11.19
C ALA A 563 -1.07 23.67 12.51
N SER A 564 -2.35 23.53 12.84
CA SER A 564 -2.95 24.03 14.09
C SER A 564 -2.80 23.10 15.28
N SER A 565 -2.15 21.94 15.13
CA SER A 565 -1.91 21.02 16.23
C SER A 565 -0.89 21.58 17.22
N ASP A 566 -1.13 21.31 18.52
CA ASP A 566 -0.17 21.58 19.61
C ASP A 566 0.83 20.41 19.80
N GLY A 567 0.81 19.42 18.90
CA GLY A 567 1.58 18.19 19.02
C GLY A 567 0.97 17.21 20.03
N GLY A 568 1.67 16.09 20.23
CA GLY A 568 1.31 15.05 21.19
C GLY A 568 0.51 13.90 20.61
N GLU A 569 0.23 13.89 19.30
CA GLU A 569 -0.42 12.78 18.63
C GLU A 569 0.38 11.47 18.83
N ASN A 570 -0.36 10.40 19.07
CA ASN A 570 0.14 9.04 19.10
C ASN A 570 -0.42 8.30 17.88
N PHE A 571 0.43 7.98 16.91
CA PHE A 571 0.04 7.32 15.65
C PHE A 571 -0.15 5.80 15.80
N GLY A 572 0.10 5.27 17.00
CA GLY A 572 -0.42 3.97 17.40
C GLY A 572 0.54 2.80 17.23
N TRP A 573 1.64 2.88 16.48
CA TRP A 573 2.58 1.75 16.40
C TRP A 573 3.23 1.43 17.76
N PRO A 574 3.32 0.15 18.19
CA PRO A 574 2.84 -1.07 17.56
C PRO A 574 1.51 -1.58 18.15
N ILE A 575 0.66 -0.73 18.73
CA ILE A 575 -0.72 -1.09 19.11
C ILE A 575 -1.53 -1.38 17.84
N LEU A 576 -1.41 -0.48 16.86
CA LEU A 576 -2.01 -0.61 15.53
C LEU A 576 -0.93 -0.58 14.45
N GLU A 577 -1.16 -1.34 13.38
CA GLU A 577 -0.50 -1.20 12.08
C GLU A 577 -1.56 -0.64 11.11
N SER A 578 -1.54 0.67 10.90
CA SER A 578 -2.65 1.44 10.33
C SER A 578 -3.97 1.26 11.10
N SER A 579 -5.01 0.73 10.45
CA SER A 579 -6.32 0.49 11.06
C SER A 579 -6.45 -0.87 11.74
N LEU A 580 -5.42 -1.71 11.68
CA LEU A 580 -5.47 -3.09 12.16
C LEU A 580 -4.71 -3.25 13.48
N CYS A 581 -5.27 -4.06 14.40
CA CYS A 581 -4.51 -4.52 15.56
C CYS A 581 -3.26 -5.25 15.12
N TYR A 582 -2.10 -4.85 15.64
CA TYR A 582 -0.86 -5.55 15.36
C TYR A 582 -0.79 -6.83 16.21
N GLU A 583 -0.82 -7.99 15.56
CA GLU A 583 -1.04 -9.28 16.25
C GLU A 583 0.12 -9.76 17.13
N PHE A 584 1.30 -9.17 16.97
CA PHE A 584 2.50 -9.51 17.73
C PHE A 584 2.75 -8.58 18.92
N THR A 585 1.92 -7.56 19.13
CA THR A 585 2.05 -6.66 20.29
C THR A 585 1.54 -7.31 21.57
N SER A 586 2.19 -6.98 22.68
CA SER A 586 1.71 -7.34 24.01
C SER A 586 0.73 -6.31 24.60
N LEU A 587 0.57 -5.15 23.94
CA LEU A 587 -0.36 -4.11 24.38
C LEU A 587 -1.81 -4.50 24.05
N PRO A 588 -2.78 -4.09 24.89
CA PRO A 588 -4.18 -4.18 24.53
C PRO A 588 -4.44 -3.41 23.23
N CYS A 589 -5.05 -4.06 22.23
CA CYS A 589 -5.48 -3.36 21.04
C CYS A 589 -6.65 -2.42 21.39
N SER A 590 -6.40 -1.12 21.35
CA SER A 590 -7.42 -0.08 21.43
C SER A 590 -7.02 1.08 20.53
N ALA A 591 -7.99 1.65 19.82
CA ALA A 591 -7.82 2.88 19.05
C ALA A 591 -8.05 4.14 19.90
N ASP A 592 -8.37 3.98 21.20
CA ASP A 592 -8.64 5.09 22.10
C ASP A 592 -7.41 5.98 22.25
N SER A 593 -7.60 7.29 22.05
CA SER A 593 -6.52 8.29 22.09
C SER A 593 -5.42 8.11 21.05
N LEU A 594 -5.61 7.22 20.06
CA LEU A 594 -4.72 7.08 18.92
C LEU A 594 -5.19 7.95 17.76
N THR A 595 -4.23 8.42 16.97
CA THR A 595 -4.43 9.13 15.72
C THR A 595 -4.19 8.17 14.58
N LEU A 596 -5.25 7.73 13.91
CA LEU A 596 -5.12 6.83 12.75
C LEU A 596 -4.41 7.56 11.58
N PRO A 597 -3.98 6.83 10.53
CA PRO A 597 -3.46 7.47 9.31
C PRO A 597 -4.58 8.02 8.41
N VAL A 598 -4.23 8.85 7.44
CA VAL A 598 -5.15 9.41 6.43
C VAL A 598 -5.06 8.71 5.07
N ALA A 599 -4.14 7.76 4.93
CA ALA A 599 -4.12 6.79 3.84
C ALA A 599 -3.45 5.51 4.34
N GLU A 600 -3.97 4.37 3.90
CA GLU A 600 -3.39 3.07 4.20
C GLU A 600 -3.29 2.23 2.93
N PHE A 601 -2.24 1.43 2.83
CA PHE A 601 -1.95 0.59 1.68
C PHE A 601 -1.73 -0.85 2.11
N ASP A 602 -2.31 -1.80 1.38
CA ASP A 602 -2.00 -3.19 1.62
C ASP A 602 -0.58 -3.56 1.17
N HIS A 603 0.07 -4.46 1.92
CA HIS A 603 1.40 -4.98 1.58
C HIS A 603 1.42 -5.90 0.35
N LEU A 604 0.26 -6.25 -0.21
CA LEU A 604 0.21 -7.03 -1.47
C LEU A 604 0.58 -6.13 -2.66
N ARG A 605 0.30 -4.83 -2.55
CA ARG A 605 0.50 -3.86 -3.62
C ARG A 605 1.61 -2.85 -3.28
N ALA A 606 1.76 -2.43 -2.03
CA ALA A 606 2.87 -1.58 -1.56
C ALA A 606 3.83 -2.38 -0.66
N CYS A 607 5.03 -1.89 -0.41
CA CYS A 607 5.99 -2.55 0.49
C CYS A 607 6.70 -1.60 1.45
N ALA A 608 6.81 -0.32 1.09
CA ALA A 608 7.56 0.70 1.80
C ALA A 608 7.18 2.07 1.24
N ILE A 609 6.21 2.70 1.88
CA ILE A 609 5.75 4.05 1.53
C ILE A 609 6.75 5.06 2.07
N VAL A 610 7.39 5.78 1.14
CA VAL A 610 8.54 6.65 1.41
C VAL A 610 8.31 8.07 0.90
N GLY A 611 8.79 9.02 1.69
CA GLY A 611 9.00 10.39 1.24
C GLY A 611 7.73 11.17 0.95
N GLY A 612 7.93 12.45 0.67
CA GLY A 612 6.88 13.22 0.04
C GLY A 612 7.21 14.69 -0.09
N ALA A 613 6.46 15.36 -0.97
CA ALA A 613 6.40 16.81 -1.05
C ALA A 613 5.00 17.24 -1.47
N VAL A 614 4.54 18.38 -0.96
CA VAL A 614 3.27 18.96 -1.41
C VAL A 614 3.53 19.84 -2.62
N TYR A 615 2.89 19.54 -3.74
CA TYR A 615 3.08 20.33 -4.95
C TYR A 615 2.55 21.76 -4.75
N ARG A 616 3.45 22.73 -4.88
CA ARG A 616 3.17 24.17 -4.77
C ARG A 616 3.65 24.98 -5.98
N GLY A 617 4.11 24.31 -7.05
CA GLY A 617 4.60 24.92 -8.27
C GLY A 617 3.52 25.61 -9.11
N ALA A 618 3.90 26.66 -9.85
CA ALA A 618 2.94 27.44 -10.63
C ALA A 618 2.45 26.75 -11.92
N LYS A 619 3.11 25.66 -12.34
CA LYS A 619 2.94 25.09 -13.68
C LYS A 619 1.74 24.17 -13.82
N PHE A 620 1.36 23.46 -12.76
CA PHE A 620 0.31 22.44 -12.74
C PHE A 620 -0.76 22.80 -11.69
N PRO A 621 -1.70 23.71 -12.01
CA PRO A 621 -2.71 24.18 -11.05
C PRO A 621 -3.54 23.06 -10.40
N GLU A 622 -3.82 21.98 -11.13
CA GLU A 622 -4.56 20.81 -10.68
C GLU A 622 -3.84 20.02 -9.58
N MET A 623 -2.50 20.02 -9.61
CA MET A 623 -1.65 19.41 -8.58
C MET A 623 -1.52 20.25 -7.31
N GLN A 624 -2.02 21.49 -7.28
CA GLN A 624 -1.89 22.36 -6.12
C GLN A 624 -2.44 21.71 -4.84
N GLY A 625 -1.57 21.57 -3.84
CA GLY A 625 -1.92 20.97 -2.55
C GLY A 625 -2.00 19.45 -2.55
N VAL A 626 -1.61 18.77 -3.64
CA VAL A 626 -1.45 17.31 -3.65
C VAL A 626 -0.14 16.97 -2.96
N PHE A 627 -0.22 16.14 -1.91
CA PHE A 627 0.93 15.49 -1.31
C PHE A 627 1.35 14.30 -2.18
N VAL A 628 2.55 14.38 -2.76
CA VAL A 628 3.09 13.36 -3.66
C VAL A 628 4.11 12.52 -2.91
N PHE A 629 3.99 11.20 -2.93
CA PHE A 629 4.84 10.23 -2.23
C PHE A 629 4.98 8.94 -3.05
N ALA A 630 5.89 8.05 -2.68
CA ALA A 630 6.19 6.86 -3.47
C ALA A 630 6.18 5.57 -2.66
N ASP A 631 6.04 4.44 -3.34
CA ASP A 631 6.42 3.13 -2.83
C ASP A 631 7.81 2.75 -3.35
N PHE A 632 8.74 2.45 -2.45
CA PHE A 632 10.12 2.16 -2.80
C PHE A 632 10.24 0.91 -3.68
N CYS A 633 9.55 -0.19 -3.38
CA CYS A 633 9.74 -1.44 -4.14
C CYS A 633 9.15 -1.36 -5.55
N SER A 634 7.90 -0.91 -5.68
CA SER A 634 7.19 -0.93 -6.95
C SER A 634 7.49 0.27 -7.84
N GLY A 635 8.04 1.35 -7.28
CA GLY A 635 8.23 2.61 -8.00
C GLY A 635 6.91 3.32 -8.33
N ARG A 636 5.78 2.91 -7.73
CA ARG A 636 4.50 3.61 -7.83
C ARG A 636 4.59 4.94 -7.09
N ILE A 637 4.09 6.01 -7.69
CA ILE A 637 3.98 7.33 -7.06
C ILE A 637 2.50 7.67 -6.94
N TRP A 638 2.12 8.13 -5.77
CA TRP A 638 0.76 8.41 -5.36
C TRP A 638 0.59 9.88 -5.03
N GLY A 639 -0.64 10.37 -5.21
CA GLY A 639 -1.08 11.67 -4.80
C GLY A 639 -2.14 11.53 -3.71
N LEU A 640 -1.97 12.25 -2.61
CA LEU A 640 -2.94 12.32 -1.53
C LEU A 640 -3.42 13.78 -1.42
N LYS A 641 -4.73 13.97 -1.44
CA LYS A 641 -5.34 15.31 -1.30
C LYS A 641 -6.60 15.23 -0.44
N ARG A 642 -6.82 16.28 0.35
CA ARG A 642 -8.12 16.55 0.96
C ARG A 642 -8.74 17.76 0.24
N PRO A 643 -9.94 17.64 -0.38
CA PRO A 643 -10.58 18.74 -1.09
C PRO A 643 -10.80 19.98 -0.19
N ASP A 644 -10.52 21.18 -0.73
CA ASP A 644 -10.57 22.46 0.00
C ASP A 644 -11.97 22.85 0.51
N ALA A 645 -13.04 22.23 0.01
CA ALA A 645 -14.42 22.59 0.34
C ALA A 645 -14.81 22.26 1.81
N ASP A 646 -14.01 21.44 2.50
CA ASP A 646 -14.38 20.83 3.78
C ASP A 646 -13.47 21.18 4.96
N LEU A 647 -12.79 22.33 4.93
CA LEU A 647 -11.99 22.81 6.08
C LEU A 647 -12.82 23.10 7.36
N ASN A 648 -14.16 23.05 7.28
CA ASN A 648 -15.07 23.10 8.42
C ASN A 648 -15.43 21.69 8.97
N GLN A 649 -15.05 20.61 8.29
CA GLN A 649 -15.24 19.24 8.73
C GLN A 649 -14.04 18.76 9.56
N GLY A 650 -14.18 17.60 10.22
CA GLY A 650 -13.09 17.01 10.99
C GLY A 650 -11.89 16.69 10.10
N VAL A 651 -10.68 16.73 10.66
CA VAL A 651 -9.40 16.51 9.93
C VAL A 651 -9.38 15.20 9.12
N ARG A 652 -10.19 14.22 9.53
CA ARG A 652 -10.32 12.88 8.97
C ARG A 652 -11.25 12.78 7.76
N ASP A 653 -12.05 13.79 7.48
CA ASP A 653 -13.08 13.69 6.45
C ASP A 653 -12.53 14.02 5.05
N GLY A 654 -13.00 13.29 4.04
CA GLY A 654 -12.87 13.67 2.64
C GLY A 654 -11.54 13.37 1.93
N TRP A 655 -10.59 12.66 2.54
CA TRP A 655 -9.30 12.33 1.91
C TRP A 655 -9.44 11.48 0.64
N GLN A 656 -8.55 11.67 -0.32
CA GLN A 656 -8.51 10.93 -1.59
C GLN A 656 -7.07 10.58 -1.95
N SER A 657 -6.83 9.31 -2.25
CA SER A 657 -5.57 8.84 -2.84
C SER A 657 -5.76 8.57 -4.33
N THR A 658 -4.74 8.78 -5.13
CA THR A 658 -4.73 8.46 -6.55
C THR A 658 -3.36 7.98 -6.98
N LEU A 659 -3.32 6.86 -7.72
CA LEU A 659 -2.09 6.41 -8.36
C LEU A 659 -1.77 7.37 -9.49
N LEU A 660 -0.68 8.12 -9.35
CA LEU A 660 -0.30 9.16 -10.32
C LEU A 660 0.53 8.60 -11.48
N LEU A 661 1.41 7.65 -11.17
CA LEU A 661 2.27 6.98 -12.15
C LEU A 661 2.85 5.69 -11.56
N GLN A 662 3.25 4.80 -12.45
CA GLN A 662 4.02 3.61 -12.09
C GLN A 662 5.34 3.62 -12.86
N ASN A 663 6.44 3.61 -12.12
CA ASN A 663 7.79 3.53 -12.66
C ASN A 663 8.35 2.11 -12.51
N SER A 664 9.43 1.78 -13.24
CA SER A 664 10.14 0.51 -13.10
C SER A 664 11.39 0.60 -12.23
N VAL A 665 11.71 1.78 -11.69
CA VAL A 665 12.88 2.00 -10.83
C VAL A 665 12.42 2.34 -9.41
N PRO A 666 13.03 1.74 -8.38
CA PRO A 666 12.78 2.10 -6.99
C PRO A 666 12.96 3.61 -6.75
N ILE A 667 11.92 4.24 -6.20
CA ILE A 667 11.93 5.66 -5.85
C ILE A 667 12.24 5.77 -4.37
N SER A 668 13.40 6.32 -4.02
CA SER A 668 13.87 6.45 -2.63
C SER A 668 13.32 7.68 -1.91
N SER A 669 12.89 8.69 -2.65
CA SER A 669 12.41 9.96 -2.10
C SER A 669 11.63 10.76 -3.13
N ILE A 670 10.72 11.58 -2.62
CA ILE A 670 10.09 12.69 -3.32
C ILE A 670 10.50 13.98 -2.60
N GLY A 671 10.85 15.01 -3.36
CA GLY A 671 11.24 16.32 -2.83
C GLY A 671 10.86 17.44 -3.77
N GLU A 672 11.31 18.66 -3.50
CA GLU A 672 10.90 19.85 -4.23
C GLU A 672 12.04 20.83 -4.49
N ASP A 673 11.89 21.65 -5.54
CA ASP A 673 12.75 22.81 -5.78
C ASP A 673 12.17 24.09 -5.17
N GLU A 674 12.92 25.18 -5.26
CA GLU A 674 12.54 26.47 -4.68
C GLU A 674 11.23 27.04 -5.25
N GLU A 675 10.91 26.70 -6.50
CA GLU A 675 9.67 27.10 -7.18
C GLU A 675 8.46 26.24 -6.80
N GLY A 676 8.67 25.14 -6.06
CA GLY A 676 7.63 24.20 -5.64
C GLY A 676 7.31 23.12 -6.66
N ASN A 677 8.18 22.91 -7.66
CA ASN A 677 8.09 21.74 -8.54
C ASN A 677 8.59 20.51 -7.79
N VAL A 678 7.97 19.36 -8.04
CA VAL A 678 8.23 18.11 -7.32
C VAL A 678 9.12 17.17 -8.13
N TYR A 679 10.07 16.53 -7.46
CA TYR A 679 11.07 15.63 -8.05
C TYR A 679 11.06 14.27 -7.35
N ALA A 680 11.37 13.22 -8.09
CA ALA A 680 11.61 11.88 -7.57
C ALA A 680 13.09 11.48 -7.71
N THR A 681 13.63 10.74 -6.75
CA THR A 681 14.98 10.18 -6.81
C THR A 681 14.94 8.70 -7.17
N GLY A 682 15.49 8.35 -8.34
CA GLY A 682 15.68 6.96 -8.76
C GLY A 682 16.89 6.36 -8.04
N TYR A 683 16.63 5.44 -7.12
CA TYR A 683 17.65 4.94 -6.20
C TYR A 683 18.76 4.16 -6.93
N GLN A 684 18.36 3.27 -7.86
CA GLN A 684 19.29 2.36 -8.53
C GLN A 684 19.93 2.95 -9.79
N ASP A 685 19.22 3.80 -10.52
CA ASP A 685 19.69 4.38 -11.78
C ASP A 685 20.48 5.68 -11.59
N GLY A 686 20.44 6.27 -10.38
CA GLY A 686 21.18 7.48 -10.07
C GLY A 686 20.61 8.71 -10.77
N VAL A 687 19.30 8.74 -10.97
CA VAL A 687 18.59 9.80 -11.69
C VAL A 687 17.73 10.63 -10.74
N ILE A 688 17.66 11.94 -10.98
CA ILE A 688 16.55 12.77 -10.49
C ILE A 688 15.55 13.03 -11.61
N TYR A 689 14.28 12.78 -11.32
CA TYR A 689 13.16 12.96 -12.25
C TYR A 689 12.33 14.17 -11.82
N LEU A 690 12.01 15.06 -12.74
CA LEU A 690 10.95 16.04 -12.52
C LEU A 690 9.61 15.36 -12.80
N ILE A 691 8.67 15.48 -11.86
CA ILE A 691 7.30 15.02 -12.04
C ILE A 691 6.51 16.13 -12.75
N MET A 692 5.92 15.81 -13.90
CA MET A 692 5.20 16.77 -14.71
C MET A 692 4.03 16.14 -15.46
N GLU A 693 2.99 16.93 -15.73
CA GLU A 693 1.88 16.54 -16.60
C GLU A 693 2.35 16.17 -18.00
N ARG A 694 1.70 15.16 -18.58
CA ARG A 694 2.00 14.51 -19.86
C ARG A 694 1.47 15.26 -21.07
#